data_AF-A0A938NKH1-F1
#
_entry.id   AF-A0A938NKH1-F1
#
_cell.length_a   1.000
_cell.length_b   1.000
_cell.length_c   1.000
_cell.angle_alpha   90.00
_cell.angle_beta   90.00
_cell.angle_gamma   90.00
#
_symmetry.space_group_name_H-M   'P 1'
#
loop_
_entity.id
_entity.type
_entity.pdbx_description
1 polymer ?
#
loop_
_entity_poly.entity_id
_entity_poly.type
_entity_poly.pdbx_seq_one_letter_code
_entity_poly.pdbx_strand_id
1 'polypeptide(L)'
;RQKGFFPVLRETPPSSETKDHPAGWQASLIARMLTLKRAHPLPAQSPLPETFDFSLDRNQQCPTETQFDGFAESYPLWGMPYGLPGLTDREQGLLLRWIEEGAPYQDQAPLPPAYGARIREWEAFLNGDSPKQQLMSRYLYEHLHLANLYFDDLSDRRYFRLVRSRSAPGRPIDLIATRRPYDDPGVPRVYYRLQPLRTSVLAKTHIPYALGPTRKHRYAELFLTAAYDVRNPPTYEPDVASNPFLAFRDLPVRSRYKFLLDDAQAFIMQFIKGPSCRGPVALDVIDDRFWLFFLDPDSAALDHLDEFLARESKHLYLPIEESTDRLGLLSWLKYSRMQNEFLKAKQAYMDQLQVNDEVPELRFIWNGRGWNTNAALTVFRHSDSASVVQGLVGTDPKTAVLLSYDLFERIYYLLVAGFDVYGFMGHQLDSRLYMDFLRMEGEFNFLVLLPKEQRQKERDFWYRDAHDSVKDYVYGSHIHFDYESGIQYRTNDPKAELLTLLRRRLTGALNRAYDLGGETDPALRAELEVLAQLRGRALKWLPEVAFLAVTDSAGEALREDRLYTLLHDNGFSNIASLFNQEARRLPDEDGLTVTRGFIGAYPNAFYRVDRAGLPQFIAAVASLTSEADYRKLVERFGVRRTSPDFWQHSDQLHQAYRAREPIESGLFDYNRLENR
;
A
#
# COMPACT_ATOMS: atom_id res chain seq x y z
N ARG A 1 -6.28 27.26 15.92
CA ARG A 1 -7.18 28.38 15.56
C ARG A 1 -6.57 29.29 14.47
N GLN A 2 -5.31 29.73 14.55
CA GLN A 2 -4.66 30.61 13.55
C GLN A 2 -4.67 30.10 12.09
N LYS A 3 -4.80 28.79 11.86
CA LYS A 3 -4.96 28.18 10.51
C LYS A 3 -6.43 28.05 10.06
N GLY A 4 -7.36 28.79 10.68
CA GLY A 4 -8.79 28.77 10.30
C GLY A 4 -9.63 27.61 10.86
N PHE A 5 -9.02 26.60 11.49
CA PHE A 5 -9.79 25.51 12.12
C PHE A 5 -10.60 25.99 13.33
N PHE A 6 -11.84 25.50 13.47
CA PHE A 6 -12.77 25.74 14.59
C PHE A 6 -13.00 24.46 15.43
N PRO A 7 -13.50 24.55 16.68
CA PRO A 7 -13.66 23.40 17.56
C PRO A 7 -14.81 22.51 17.10
N VAL A 8 -14.67 21.19 17.28
CA VAL A 8 -15.81 20.24 17.18
C VAL A 8 -16.39 19.87 18.55
N LEU A 9 -15.57 20.04 19.59
CA LEU A 9 -15.94 19.96 20.99
C LEU A 9 -16.08 21.37 21.57
N ARG A 10 -16.85 21.52 22.64
CA ARG A 10 -17.00 22.80 23.31
C ARG A 10 -15.70 23.17 24.05
N GLU A 11 -15.11 24.34 23.74
CA GLU A 11 -13.88 24.81 24.41
C GLU A 11 -14.14 25.77 25.59
N THR A 12 -15.33 26.39 25.67
CA THR A 12 -15.63 27.42 26.68
C THR A 12 -16.71 26.96 27.66
N PRO A 13 -16.50 27.07 29.00
CA PRO A 13 -17.55 26.90 30.00
C PRO A 13 -18.72 27.88 29.76
N PRO A 14 -19.93 27.64 30.30
CA PRO A 14 -21.03 28.59 30.14
C PRO A 14 -20.68 29.93 30.80
N SER A 15 -20.32 30.94 30.00
CA SER A 15 -20.42 32.32 30.44
C SER A 15 -21.90 32.72 30.36
N SER A 16 -22.37 33.40 31.40
CA SER A 16 -23.78 33.79 31.57
C SER A 16 -24.26 34.92 30.64
N GLU A 17 -23.56 35.22 29.53
CA GLU A 17 -23.72 36.52 28.85
C GLU A 17 -23.85 36.52 27.32
N THR A 18 -24.10 35.39 26.66
CA THR A 18 -24.42 35.41 25.22
C THR A 18 -25.77 34.76 24.94
N LYS A 19 -26.79 35.60 24.67
CA LYS A 19 -28.16 35.17 24.31
C LYS A 19 -28.25 34.50 22.92
N ASP A 20 -27.19 34.56 22.12
CA ASP A 20 -27.18 34.10 20.73
C ASP A 20 -26.34 32.81 20.49
N HIS A 21 -25.88 32.13 21.55
CA HIS A 21 -25.10 30.89 21.45
C HIS A 21 -25.82 29.68 22.08
N PRO A 22 -25.91 28.53 21.39
CA PRO A 22 -26.37 27.26 21.96
C PRO A 22 -25.73 26.94 23.32
N ALA A 23 -26.56 26.64 24.33
CA ALA A 23 -26.09 26.28 25.66
C ALA A 23 -25.95 24.75 25.82
N GLY A 24 -25.03 24.30 26.69
CA GLY A 24 -24.89 22.89 27.04
C GLY A 24 -24.20 22.03 25.97
N TRP A 25 -24.73 20.83 25.71
CA TRP A 25 -24.21 19.90 24.68
C TRP A 25 -24.44 20.40 23.25
N GLN A 26 -25.40 21.31 23.04
CA GLN A 26 -25.72 21.87 21.72
C GLN A 26 -24.58 22.72 21.12
N ALA A 27 -23.60 23.11 21.93
CA ALA A 27 -22.38 23.77 21.45
C ALA A 27 -21.34 22.78 20.87
N SER A 28 -21.55 21.46 20.97
CA SER A 28 -20.68 20.44 20.36
C SER A 28 -21.25 19.95 19.04
N LEU A 29 -20.47 20.11 17.96
CA LEU A 29 -20.81 19.57 16.64
C LEU A 29 -20.94 18.04 16.67
N ILE A 30 -20.11 17.34 17.47
CA ILE A 30 -20.20 15.89 17.63
C ILE A 30 -21.56 15.50 18.23
N ALA A 31 -21.96 16.13 19.34
CA ALA A 31 -23.25 15.85 19.97
C ALA A 31 -24.44 16.14 19.05
N ARG A 32 -24.38 17.22 18.28
CA ARG A 32 -25.43 17.57 17.31
C ARG A 32 -25.50 16.56 16.16
N MET A 33 -24.38 16.08 15.64
CA MET A 33 -24.36 15.04 14.59
C MET A 33 -24.88 13.69 15.08
N LEU A 34 -24.58 13.30 16.33
CA LEU A 34 -25.16 12.11 16.96
C LEU A 34 -26.67 12.26 17.17
N THR A 35 -27.11 13.45 17.58
CA THR A 35 -28.54 13.74 17.79
C THR A 35 -29.30 13.79 16.46
N LEU A 36 -28.69 14.33 15.40
CA LEU A 36 -29.25 14.35 14.06
C LEU A 36 -29.54 12.93 13.57
N LYS A 37 -28.60 11.99 13.78
CA LYS A 37 -28.79 10.57 13.44
C LYS A 37 -29.93 9.93 14.20
N ARG A 38 -30.10 10.30 15.48
CA ARG A 38 -31.20 9.79 16.32
C ARG A 38 -32.55 10.34 15.87
N ALA A 39 -32.62 11.63 15.55
CA ALA A 39 -33.83 12.29 15.06
C ALA A 39 -34.24 11.81 13.67
N HIS A 40 -33.27 11.47 12.83
CA HIS A 40 -33.45 10.97 11.48
C HIS A 40 -32.71 9.63 11.31
N PRO A 41 -33.28 8.52 11.83
CA PRO A 41 -32.68 7.20 11.69
C PRO A 41 -32.57 6.79 10.23
N LEU A 42 -31.74 5.77 9.97
CA LEU A 42 -31.61 5.23 8.61
C LEU A 42 -32.97 4.78 8.05
N PRO A 43 -33.25 5.08 6.76
CA PRO A 43 -34.40 4.53 6.07
C PRO A 43 -34.40 2.99 6.14
N ALA A 44 -35.59 2.40 6.29
CA ALA A 44 -35.75 0.94 6.29
C ALA A 44 -35.53 0.30 4.90
N GLN A 45 -35.59 1.10 3.84
CA GLN A 45 -35.35 0.63 2.47
C GLN A 45 -33.87 0.25 2.26
N SER A 46 -33.65 -0.76 1.42
CA SER A 46 -32.33 -1.20 0.97
C SER A 46 -32.37 -1.39 -0.54
N PRO A 47 -31.45 -0.79 -1.32
CA PRO A 47 -30.36 0.12 -0.90
C PRO A 47 -30.86 1.47 -0.34
N LEU A 48 -29.96 2.21 0.30
CA LEU A 48 -30.24 3.58 0.76
C LEU A 48 -30.53 4.51 -0.44
N PRO A 49 -31.39 5.53 -0.27
CA PRO A 49 -31.73 6.46 -1.33
C PRO A 49 -30.53 7.27 -1.83
N GLU A 50 -30.61 7.80 -3.05
CA GLU A 50 -29.59 8.64 -3.69
C GLU A 50 -29.26 9.94 -2.93
N THR A 51 -30.08 10.33 -1.94
CA THR A 51 -29.77 11.43 -1.02
C THR A 51 -28.53 11.17 -0.15
N PHE A 52 -28.08 9.92 -0.06
CA PHE A 52 -26.77 9.58 0.49
C PHE A 52 -25.73 9.61 -0.61
N ASP A 53 -24.79 10.55 -0.49
CA ASP A 53 -23.62 10.60 -1.35
C ASP A 53 -22.46 9.76 -0.75
N PHE A 54 -22.18 8.62 -1.39
CA PHE A 54 -21.08 7.73 -1.06
C PHE A 54 -19.89 7.85 -2.02
N SER A 55 -19.91 8.83 -2.93
CA SER A 55 -18.75 9.11 -3.79
C SER A 55 -17.55 9.55 -2.94
N LEU A 56 -16.35 9.22 -3.41
CA LEU A 56 -15.11 9.55 -2.71
C LEU A 56 -14.74 11.03 -2.84
N ASP A 57 -15.19 11.66 -3.91
CA ASP A 57 -14.98 13.07 -4.28
C ASP A 57 -16.20 13.95 -3.98
N ARG A 58 -17.15 13.47 -3.15
CA ARG A 58 -18.30 14.27 -2.69
C ARG A 58 -17.87 15.61 -2.13
N ASN A 59 -18.76 16.60 -2.25
CA ASN A 59 -18.54 17.91 -1.63
C ASN A 59 -18.57 17.80 -0.09
N GLN A 60 -17.39 17.73 0.52
CA GLN A 60 -17.24 17.51 1.96
C GLN A 60 -17.77 18.72 2.74
N GLN A 61 -18.65 18.46 3.69
CA GLN A 61 -19.25 19.48 4.53
C GLN A 61 -18.54 19.53 5.89
N CYS A 62 -18.15 20.73 6.34
CA CYS A 62 -17.59 20.96 7.66
C CYS A 62 -18.28 22.18 8.29
N PRO A 63 -19.55 22.03 8.74
CA PRO A 63 -20.29 23.14 9.30
C PRO A 63 -19.67 23.60 10.62
N THR A 64 -19.61 24.91 10.84
CA THR A 64 -19.37 25.49 12.17
C THR A 64 -20.60 25.34 13.06
N GLU A 65 -20.45 25.62 14.36
CA GLU A 65 -21.57 25.62 15.31
C GLU A 65 -22.76 26.47 14.83
N THR A 66 -22.51 27.67 14.31
CA THR A 66 -23.56 28.59 13.85
C THR A 66 -24.18 28.19 12.51
N GLN A 67 -23.48 27.40 11.70
CA GLN A 67 -23.97 26.93 10.39
C GLN A 67 -24.72 25.59 10.49
N PHE A 68 -24.63 24.91 11.63
CA PHE A 68 -25.10 23.54 11.74
C PHE A 68 -26.61 23.39 11.54
N ASP A 69 -27.44 24.33 12.00
CA ASP A 69 -28.90 24.20 11.81
C ASP A 69 -29.27 24.19 10.33
N GLY A 70 -28.70 25.11 9.53
CA GLY A 70 -28.89 25.10 8.08
C GLY A 70 -28.32 23.84 7.41
N PHE A 71 -27.21 23.30 7.94
CA PHE A 71 -26.70 21.99 7.50
C PHE A 71 -27.69 20.86 7.80
N ALA A 72 -28.24 20.79 9.02
CA ALA A 72 -29.18 19.76 9.44
C ALA A 72 -30.49 19.81 8.65
N GLU A 73 -30.96 21.01 8.30
CA GLU A 73 -32.13 21.20 7.44
C GLU A 73 -31.86 20.72 6.00
N SER A 74 -30.68 21.01 5.47
CA SER A 74 -30.28 20.63 4.11
C SER A 74 -29.93 19.15 3.98
N TYR A 75 -29.41 18.56 5.06
CA TYR A 75 -28.86 17.20 5.11
C TYR A 75 -29.36 16.40 6.32
N PRO A 76 -30.69 16.21 6.47
CA PRO A 76 -31.27 15.61 7.69
C PRO A 76 -30.79 14.18 7.94
N LEU A 77 -30.47 13.42 6.89
CA LEU A 77 -30.01 12.04 6.97
C LEU A 77 -28.48 11.90 7.17
N TRP A 78 -27.74 13.00 7.26
CA TRP A 78 -26.27 12.99 7.29
C TRP A 78 -25.68 12.91 8.71
N GLY A 79 -26.50 12.59 9.72
CA GLY A 79 -26.03 12.35 11.09
C GLY A 79 -25.03 11.20 11.20
N MET A 80 -24.22 11.20 12.26
CA MET A 80 -23.19 10.18 12.50
C MET A 80 -23.71 9.01 13.35
N PRO A 81 -23.38 7.75 13.04
CA PRO A 81 -22.56 7.31 11.90
C PRO A 81 -23.26 7.47 10.55
N TYR A 82 -22.54 8.07 9.58
CA TYR A 82 -23.09 8.40 8.26
C TYR A 82 -23.28 7.12 7.43
N GLY A 83 -24.51 6.91 6.93
CA GLY A 83 -24.84 5.76 6.08
C GLY A 83 -24.62 4.39 6.72
N LEU A 84 -24.56 4.30 8.05
CA LEU A 84 -24.40 3.08 8.87
C LEU A 84 -25.32 3.14 10.10
N PRO A 85 -25.67 2.01 10.75
CA PRO A 85 -26.66 1.99 11.82
C PRO A 85 -26.30 2.98 12.94
N GLY A 86 -27.32 3.59 13.54
CA GLY A 86 -27.14 4.47 14.68
C GLY A 86 -26.53 3.74 15.88
N LEU A 87 -25.98 4.51 16.82
CA LEU A 87 -25.54 3.98 18.11
C LEU A 87 -26.75 3.48 18.91
N THR A 88 -26.52 2.50 19.79
CA THR A 88 -27.52 2.12 20.79
C THR A 88 -27.77 3.28 21.77
N ASP A 89 -28.93 3.27 22.44
CA ASP A 89 -29.24 4.27 23.48
C ASP A 89 -28.16 4.36 24.56
N ARG A 90 -27.57 3.22 24.92
CA ARG A 90 -26.49 3.14 25.91
C ARG A 90 -25.22 3.83 25.42
N GLU A 91 -24.79 3.53 24.19
CA GLU A 91 -23.57 4.10 23.59
C GLU A 91 -23.73 5.60 23.34
N GLN A 92 -24.89 6.03 22.81
CA GLN A 92 -25.17 7.44 22.61
C GLN A 92 -25.19 8.19 23.94
N GLY A 93 -25.89 7.65 24.95
CA GLY A 93 -25.92 8.25 26.28
C GLY A 93 -24.53 8.36 26.90
N LEU A 94 -23.64 7.38 26.67
CA LEU A 94 -22.25 7.44 27.12
C LEU A 94 -21.46 8.58 26.46
N LEU A 95 -21.54 8.71 25.14
CA LEU A 95 -20.83 9.77 24.40
C LEU A 95 -21.36 11.17 24.75
N LEU A 96 -22.69 11.32 24.87
CA LEU A 96 -23.28 12.61 25.23
C LEU A 96 -22.88 13.03 26.64
N ARG A 97 -22.90 12.13 27.62
CA ARG A 97 -22.40 12.43 28.98
C ARG A 97 -20.92 12.81 28.98
N TRP A 98 -20.08 12.08 28.25
CA TRP A 98 -18.66 12.43 28.11
C TRP A 98 -18.47 13.84 27.54
N ILE A 99 -19.27 14.23 26.53
CA ILE A 99 -19.26 15.60 25.98
C ILE A 99 -19.75 16.63 26.99
N GLU A 100 -20.83 16.33 27.72
CA GLU A 100 -21.40 17.20 28.77
C GLU A 100 -20.41 17.47 29.91
N GLU A 101 -19.60 16.47 30.26
CA GLU A 101 -18.50 16.57 31.24
C GLU A 101 -17.28 17.35 30.70
N GLY A 102 -17.36 17.92 29.50
CA GLY A 102 -16.29 18.70 28.88
C GLY A 102 -15.31 17.86 28.06
N ALA A 103 -15.71 16.65 27.66
CA ALA A 103 -14.89 15.70 26.89
C ALA A 103 -13.50 15.50 27.52
N PRO A 104 -13.43 15.14 28.83
CA PRO A 104 -12.17 15.03 29.54
C PRO A 104 -11.22 14.08 28.81
N TYR A 105 -10.01 14.57 28.55
CA TYR A 105 -8.96 13.79 27.93
C TYR A 105 -8.28 12.91 28.96
N GLN A 106 -8.25 11.60 28.71
CA GLN A 106 -7.45 10.66 29.48
C GLN A 106 -6.10 10.48 28.78
N ASP A 107 -5.02 10.86 29.45
CA ASP A 107 -3.67 10.57 28.98
C ASP A 107 -3.48 9.07 28.77
N GLN A 108 -2.75 8.71 27.72
CA GLN A 108 -2.35 7.31 27.52
C GLN A 108 -1.51 6.85 28.70
N ALA A 109 -1.71 5.59 29.11
CA ALA A 109 -0.88 4.98 30.14
C ALA A 109 0.62 5.16 29.78
N PRO A 110 1.47 5.49 30.76
CA PRO A 110 2.89 5.64 30.52
C PRO A 110 3.46 4.33 29.96
N LEU A 111 4.44 4.44 29.08
CA LEU A 111 5.11 3.28 28.52
C LEU A 111 5.76 2.45 29.64
N PRO A 112 5.62 1.10 29.62
CA PRO A 112 6.32 0.23 30.55
C PRO A 112 7.84 0.50 30.55
N PRO A 113 8.56 0.34 31.68
CA PRO A 113 9.98 0.66 31.78
C PRO A 113 10.88 0.01 30.70
N ALA A 114 10.52 -1.19 30.24
CA ALA A 114 11.21 -1.90 29.16
C ALA A 114 11.24 -1.11 27.84
N TYR A 115 10.17 -0.39 27.50
CA TYR A 115 10.14 0.51 26.34
C TYR A 115 11.14 1.64 26.50
N GLY A 116 11.24 2.24 27.68
CA GLY A 116 12.21 3.29 27.95
C GLY A 116 13.65 2.84 27.72
N ALA A 117 13.98 1.59 28.06
CA ALA A 117 15.29 0.99 27.79
C ALA A 117 15.53 0.82 26.28
N ARG A 118 14.58 0.24 25.55
CA ARG A 118 14.69 0.04 24.08
C ARG A 118 14.75 1.35 23.31
N ILE A 119 13.96 2.35 23.70
CA ILE A 119 14.01 3.69 23.09
C ILE A 119 15.39 4.31 23.28
N ARG A 120 15.95 4.31 24.50
CA ARG A 120 17.30 4.85 24.74
C ARG A 120 18.36 4.11 23.93
N GLU A 121 18.27 2.78 23.85
CA GLU A 121 19.21 1.97 23.11
C GLU A 121 19.19 2.29 21.61
N TRP A 122 18.00 2.36 21.00
CA TRP A 122 17.83 2.65 19.58
C TRP A 122 18.16 4.10 19.24
N GLU A 123 17.73 5.06 20.08
CA GLU A 123 18.10 6.45 19.89
C GLU A 123 19.61 6.67 20.04
N ALA A 124 20.30 5.96 20.93
CA ALA A 124 21.77 6.02 21.00
C ALA A 124 22.43 5.47 19.73
N PHE A 125 21.90 4.36 19.18
CA PHE A 125 22.39 3.76 17.94
C PHE A 125 22.23 4.69 16.71
N LEU A 126 21.06 5.33 16.59
CA LEU A 126 20.71 6.21 15.47
C LEU A 126 21.35 7.61 15.57
N ASN A 127 21.91 7.98 16.71
CA ASN A 127 22.42 9.34 16.94
C ASN A 127 23.90 9.39 17.27
N GLY A 128 24.68 8.40 16.85
CA GLY A 128 26.15 8.44 16.96
C GLY A 128 26.78 9.60 16.18
N ASP A 129 27.98 10.00 16.59
CA ASP A 129 28.62 11.22 16.07
C ASP A 129 29.42 10.99 14.78
N SER A 130 29.78 9.74 14.46
CA SER A 130 30.58 9.45 13.26
C SER A 130 29.83 9.81 11.96
N PRO A 131 30.51 10.31 10.91
CA PRO A 131 29.87 10.58 9.62
C PRO A 131 29.14 9.37 9.03
N LYS A 132 29.69 8.16 9.25
CA LYS A 132 29.08 6.89 8.84
C LYS A 132 27.73 6.63 9.51
N GLN A 133 27.64 6.84 10.82
CA GLN A 133 26.37 6.70 11.57
C GLN A 133 25.36 7.77 11.18
N GLN A 134 25.81 9.01 10.93
CA GLN A 134 24.92 10.08 10.47
C GLN A 134 24.33 9.75 9.09
N LEU A 135 25.16 9.29 8.15
CA LEU A 135 24.72 8.88 6.81
C LEU A 135 23.75 7.70 6.86
N MET A 136 24.07 6.67 7.64
CA MET A 136 23.17 5.52 7.88
C MET A 136 21.83 6.00 8.43
N SER A 137 21.83 6.84 9.46
CA SER A 137 20.59 7.23 10.15
C SER A 137 19.72 8.13 9.28
N ARG A 138 20.33 8.96 8.43
CA ARG A 138 19.63 9.68 7.35
C ARG A 138 18.98 8.70 6.38
N TYR A 139 19.72 7.72 5.87
CA TYR A 139 19.20 6.71 4.95
C TYR A 139 18.03 5.93 5.56
N LEU A 140 18.18 5.45 6.80
CA LEU A 140 17.13 4.73 7.53
C LEU A 140 15.88 5.61 7.73
N TYR A 141 16.05 6.89 8.08
CA TYR A 141 14.91 7.79 8.24
C TYR A 141 14.15 8.03 6.94
N GLU A 142 14.85 8.34 5.85
CA GLU A 142 14.23 8.55 4.54
C GLU A 142 13.45 7.30 4.10
N HIS A 143 13.91 6.11 4.49
CA HIS A 143 13.30 4.82 4.18
C HIS A 143 12.21 4.33 5.15
N LEU A 144 12.07 4.93 6.35
CA LEU A 144 11.17 4.43 7.41
C LEU A 144 10.20 5.49 7.96
N HIS A 145 10.18 6.71 7.43
CA HIS A 145 9.39 7.81 7.98
C HIS A 145 7.86 7.61 7.93
N LEU A 146 7.35 6.73 7.06
CA LEU A 146 5.93 6.34 7.02
C LEU A 146 5.63 5.06 7.82
N ALA A 147 6.64 4.35 8.30
CA ALA A 147 6.46 3.10 9.02
C ALA A 147 5.98 3.31 10.48
N ASN A 148 5.24 2.33 10.97
CA ASN A 148 4.87 2.19 12.38
C ASN A 148 5.85 1.21 13.02
N LEU A 149 6.89 1.76 13.64
CA LEU A 149 7.95 1.01 14.28
C LEU A 149 7.45 0.35 15.57
N TYR A 150 7.79 -0.91 15.82
CA TYR A 150 7.47 -1.58 17.08
C TYR A 150 8.64 -2.44 17.54
N PHE A 151 8.74 -2.74 18.84
CA PHE A 151 9.76 -3.65 19.35
C PHE A 151 9.26 -5.09 19.33
N ASP A 152 9.92 -5.97 18.57
CA ASP A 152 9.52 -7.37 18.37
C ASP A 152 9.79 -8.27 19.58
N ASP A 153 10.65 -7.83 20.48
CA ASP A 153 11.00 -8.51 21.72
C ASP A 153 10.10 -8.13 22.91
N LEU A 154 9.13 -7.23 22.71
CA LEU A 154 8.19 -6.78 23.74
C LEU A 154 6.76 -7.25 23.45
N SER A 155 6.08 -7.81 24.46
CA SER A 155 4.77 -8.45 24.32
C SER A 155 3.60 -7.48 24.18
N ASP A 156 3.65 -6.33 24.86
CA ASP A 156 2.58 -5.32 24.87
C ASP A 156 2.75 -4.34 23.70
N ARG A 157 2.41 -4.77 22.48
CA ARG A 157 2.72 -4.05 21.23
C ARG A 157 2.32 -2.57 21.30
N ARG A 158 3.32 -1.71 21.14
CA ARG A 158 3.19 -0.25 21.00
C ARG A 158 3.96 0.17 19.75
N TYR A 159 3.36 1.09 19.01
CA TYR A 159 3.92 1.59 17.76
C TYR A 159 4.51 2.99 17.94
N PHE A 160 5.51 3.30 17.13
CA PHE A 160 6.27 4.56 17.14
C PHE A 160 6.48 5.04 15.71
N ARG A 161 6.68 6.34 15.55
CA ARG A 161 7.17 6.95 14.32
C ARG A 161 8.63 7.35 14.51
N LEU A 162 9.45 7.15 13.49
CA LEU A 162 10.78 7.74 13.45
C LEU A 162 10.66 9.20 12.99
N VAL A 163 11.12 10.13 13.81
CA VAL A 163 11.02 11.57 13.51
C VAL A 163 12.39 12.25 13.61
N ARG A 164 12.56 13.33 12.85
CA ARG A 164 13.69 14.26 13.03
C ARG A 164 13.38 15.25 14.15
N SER A 165 14.38 15.52 14.98
CA SER A 165 14.28 16.44 16.10
C SER A 165 15.49 17.37 16.22
N ARG A 166 15.25 18.62 16.63
CA ARG A 166 16.29 19.58 17.02
C ARG A 166 16.93 19.21 18.37
N SER A 167 16.24 18.43 19.17
CA SER A 167 16.63 18.07 20.54
C SER A 167 17.19 16.65 20.64
N ALA A 168 18.31 16.52 21.37
CA ALA A 168 18.97 15.25 21.63
C ALA A 168 18.13 14.28 22.50
N PRO A 169 18.40 12.97 22.44
CA PRO A 169 17.86 11.97 23.37
C PRO A 169 17.96 12.41 24.83
N GLY A 170 16.92 12.12 25.62
CA GLY A 170 16.79 12.57 27.01
C GLY A 170 16.12 13.93 27.19
N ARG A 171 15.88 14.69 26.11
CA ARG A 171 15.01 15.90 26.11
C ARG A 171 13.67 15.62 25.39
N PRO A 172 12.61 16.40 25.71
CA PRO A 172 11.35 16.34 24.96
C PRO A 172 11.59 16.54 23.47
N ILE A 173 10.90 15.77 22.62
CA ILE A 173 11.06 15.84 21.17
C ILE A 173 10.63 17.22 20.66
N ASP A 174 11.60 18.01 20.18
CA ASP A 174 11.38 19.20 19.37
C ASP A 174 11.33 18.80 17.88
N LEU A 175 10.12 18.66 17.33
CA LEU A 175 9.88 18.05 16.01
C LEU A 175 10.33 18.96 14.86
N ILE A 176 11.04 18.38 13.89
CA ILE A 176 11.35 18.99 12.59
C ILE A 176 10.34 18.46 11.57
N ALA A 177 9.32 19.25 11.25
CA ALA A 177 8.28 18.91 10.28
C ALA A 177 8.55 19.61 8.94
N THR A 178 9.21 18.91 8.04
CA THR A 178 9.40 19.33 6.63
C THR A 178 8.39 18.67 5.71
N ARG A 179 8.36 19.10 4.45
CA ARG A 179 7.46 18.57 3.44
C ARG A 179 7.88 17.18 2.97
N ARG A 180 9.19 16.99 2.76
CA ARG A 180 9.82 15.71 2.40
C ARG A 180 10.84 15.31 3.47
N PRO A 181 11.11 14.00 3.67
CA PRO A 181 12.07 13.52 4.66
C PRO A 181 13.50 14.02 4.41
N TYR A 182 13.88 14.30 3.16
CA TYR A 182 15.22 14.78 2.81
C TYR A 182 15.33 16.30 2.70
N ASP A 183 14.26 17.08 2.93
CA ASP A 183 14.36 18.55 2.93
C ASP A 183 15.29 19.02 4.06
N ASP A 184 15.92 20.18 3.86
CA ASP A 184 16.79 20.82 4.84
C ASP A 184 16.11 20.91 6.23
N PRO A 185 16.70 20.29 7.27
CA PRO A 185 16.16 20.31 8.62
C PRO A 185 16.25 21.69 9.31
N GLY A 186 16.98 22.65 8.74
CA GLY A 186 17.21 23.99 9.29
C GLY A 186 18.09 24.01 10.53
N VAL A 187 18.85 22.93 10.78
CA VAL A 187 19.77 22.79 11.91
C VAL A 187 21.04 22.06 11.49
N PRO A 188 22.21 22.40 12.07
CA PRO A 188 23.46 21.71 11.75
C PRO A 188 23.48 20.23 12.17
N ARG A 189 22.72 19.89 13.22
CA ARG A 189 22.62 18.53 13.76
C ARG A 189 21.16 18.14 13.91
N VAL A 190 20.81 17.02 13.28
CA VAL A 190 19.52 16.35 13.45
C VAL A 190 19.67 15.20 14.44
N TYR A 191 18.64 14.99 15.25
CA TYR A 191 18.47 13.78 16.05
C TYR A 191 17.27 12.97 15.57
N TYR A 192 17.45 11.66 15.38
CA TYR A 192 16.39 10.71 15.03
C TYR A 192 15.78 10.14 16.30
N ARG A 193 14.48 10.37 16.52
CA ARG A 193 13.78 10.08 17.78
C ARG A 193 12.57 9.19 17.54
N LEU A 194 12.24 8.34 18.52
CA LEU A 194 11.07 7.46 18.46
C LEU A 194 9.87 8.13 19.15
N GLN A 195 8.93 8.64 18.35
CA GLN A 195 7.71 9.27 18.84
C GLN A 195 6.58 8.24 18.97
N PRO A 196 5.97 8.04 20.16
CA PRO A 196 4.84 7.12 20.31
C PRO A 196 3.67 7.46 19.38
N LEU A 197 3.11 6.46 18.70
CA LEU A 197 1.90 6.61 17.90
C LEU A 197 0.69 6.71 18.82
N ARG A 198 0.01 7.86 18.80
CA ARG A 198 -1.15 8.13 19.65
C ARG A 198 -2.51 7.93 18.97
N THR A 199 -2.51 7.73 17.65
CA THR A 199 -3.73 7.55 16.86
C THR A 199 -4.14 6.10 16.80
N SER A 200 -5.44 5.84 16.58
CA SER A 200 -5.92 4.50 16.23
C SER A 200 -5.19 3.95 15.01
N VAL A 201 -4.85 2.67 15.06
CA VAL A 201 -4.21 1.98 13.94
C VAL A 201 -5.27 1.67 12.87
N LEU A 202 -5.10 2.23 11.68
CA LEU A 202 -5.98 2.01 10.53
C LEU A 202 -5.28 1.11 9.52
N ALA A 203 -5.94 0.06 9.05
CA ALA A 203 -5.36 -0.91 8.11
C ALA A 203 -4.80 -0.22 6.85
N LYS A 204 -5.47 0.83 6.38
CA LYS A 204 -5.10 1.63 5.20
C LYS A 204 -3.80 2.41 5.30
N THR A 205 -3.31 2.71 6.51
CA THR A 205 -2.06 3.45 6.73
C THR A 205 -1.09 2.71 7.63
N HIS A 206 -1.47 1.52 8.11
CA HIS A 206 -0.63 0.74 9.00
C HIS A 206 0.45 -0.02 8.22
N ILE A 207 1.70 0.37 8.42
CA ILE A 207 2.89 -0.28 7.85
C ILE A 207 3.78 -0.70 9.03
N PRO A 208 3.53 -1.85 9.66
CA PRO A 208 4.31 -2.29 10.81
C PRO A 208 5.74 -2.59 10.38
N TYR A 209 6.72 -2.16 11.18
CA TYR A 209 8.13 -2.44 10.93
C TYR A 209 8.82 -2.76 12.26
N ALA A 210 9.32 -3.99 12.38
CA ALA A 210 9.94 -4.44 13.61
C ALA A 210 11.23 -3.66 13.91
N LEU A 211 11.55 -3.54 15.19
CA LEU A 211 12.83 -3.15 15.74
C LEU A 211 13.18 -4.22 16.77
N GLY A 212 14.43 -4.65 16.79
CA GLY A 212 14.90 -5.63 17.75
C GLY A 212 16.42 -5.77 17.73
N PRO A 213 17.01 -6.49 18.69
CA PRO A 213 18.45 -6.71 18.73
C PRO A 213 19.01 -7.28 17.42
N THR A 214 18.32 -8.25 16.82
CA THR A 214 18.68 -8.86 15.53
C THR A 214 18.71 -7.81 14.41
N ARG A 215 17.69 -6.95 14.33
CA ARG A 215 17.61 -5.90 13.30
C ARG A 215 18.68 -4.83 13.49
N LYS A 216 18.94 -4.42 14.73
CA LYS A 216 20.02 -3.47 15.04
C LYS A 216 21.39 -4.02 14.64
N HIS A 217 21.66 -5.30 14.94
CA HIS A 217 22.88 -5.97 14.48
C HIS A 217 22.96 -5.99 12.94
N ARG A 218 21.84 -6.33 12.27
CA ARG A 218 21.76 -6.33 10.81
C ARG A 218 22.07 -4.97 10.20
N TYR A 219 21.55 -3.88 10.75
CA TYR A 219 21.89 -2.53 10.30
C TYR A 219 23.36 -2.18 10.54
N ALA A 220 23.93 -2.59 11.67
CA ALA A 220 25.34 -2.39 11.95
C ALA A 220 26.23 -3.17 10.96
N GLU A 221 25.85 -4.40 10.60
CA GLU A 221 26.53 -5.19 9.57
C GLU A 221 26.51 -4.47 8.21
N LEU A 222 25.33 -4.06 7.76
CA LEU A 222 25.13 -3.45 6.44
C LEU A 222 25.79 -2.06 6.32
N PHE A 223 25.71 -1.23 7.37
CA PHE A 223 26.04 0.19 7.25
C PHE A 223 27.15 0.68 8.18
N LEU A 224 27.58 -0.07 9.20
CA LEU A 224 28.67 0.40 10.09
C LEU A 224 29.93 -0.46 9.93
N THR A 225 29.76 -1.76 9.73
CA THR A 225 30.85 -2.74 9.63
C THR A 225 31.34 -2.91 8.18
N ALA A 226 30.45 -2.73 7.19
CA ALA A 226 30.81 -2.80 5.78
C ALA A 226 32.00 -1.88 5.44
N ALA A 227 32.91 -2.34 4.58
CA ALA A 227 34.15 -1.65 4.25
C ALA A 227 33.90 -0.48 3.28
N TYR A 228 33.71 0.71 3.83
CA TYR A 228 33.61 1.98 3.11
C TYR A 228 33.83 3.15 4.07
N ASP A 229 34.19 4.30 3.50
CA ASP A 229 34.44 5.55 4.23
C ASP A 229 33.44 6.63 3.82
N VAL A 230 33.08 7.49 4.77
CA VAL A 230 32.27 8.70 4.52
C VAL A 230 33.15 9.91 4.77
N ARG A 231 33.52 10.62 3.71
CA ARG A 231 34.41 11.79 3.83
C ARG A 231 33.66 13.02 4.31
N ASN A 232 32.51 13.30 3.70
CA ASN A 232 31.62 14.40 4.06
C ASN A 232 30.17 13.89 4.00
N PRO A 233 29.32 14.20 4.99
CA PRO A 233 27.89 13.96 4.86
C PRO A 233 27.31 14.69 3.63
N PRO A 234 26.34 14.09 2.92
CA PRO A 234 25.66 14.73 1.80
C PRO A 234 24.93 16.00 2.27
N THR A 235 24.90 17.01 1.40
CA THR A 235 24.15 18.24 1.64
C THR A 235 22.63 17.97 1.62
N TYR A 236 21.87 18.97 2.06
CA TYR A 236 20.41 19.01 1.91
C TYR A 236 19.98 19.87 0.70
N GLU A 237 20.93 20.25 -0.15
CA GLU A 237 20.62 20.96 -1.40
C GLU A 237 19.73 20.07 -2.28
N PRO A 238 18.69 20.62 -2.93
CA PRO A 238 17.71 19.84 -3.67
C PRO A 238 18.30 18.88 -4.72
N ASP A 239 19.33 19.31 -5.45
CA ASP A 239 19.99 18.56 -6.52
C ASP A 239 20.74 17.32 -6.03
N VAL A 240 21.18 17.32 -4.76
CA VAL A 240 21.81 16.19 -4.09
C VAL A 240 20.78 15.37 -3.32
N ALA A 241 19.96 16.02 -2.49
CA ALA A 241 19.09 15.37 -1.53
C ALA A 241 17.92 14.60 -2.17
N SER A 242 17.46 15.03 -3.35
CA SER A 242 16.39 14.36 -4.09
C SER A 242 16.85 13.09 -4.83
N ASN A 243 18.17 12.91 -5.02
CA ASN A 243 18.75 11.79 -5.76
C ASN A 243 19.50 10.82 -4.82
N PRO A 244 18.96 9.61 -4.55
CA PRO A 244 19.57 8.67 -3.62
C PRO A 244 20.94 8.14 -4.08
N PHE A 245 21.21 8.19 -5.38
CA PHE A 245 22.49 7.74 -5.94
C PHE A 245 23.60 8.78 -5.77
N LEU A 246 23.23 10.04 -5.49
CA LEU A 246 24.17 11.10 -5.12
C LEU A 246 24.28 11.23 -3.60
N ALA A 247 23.15 11.37 -2.91
CA ALA A 247 23.11 11.55 -1.46
C ALA A 247 23.77 10.39 -0.71
N PHE A 248 23.57 9.15 -1.18
CA PHE A 248 24.07 7.95 -0.51
C PHE A 248 25.12 7.21 -1.33
N ARG A 249 25.85 7.91 -2.21
CA ARG A 249 26.88 7.29 -3.05
C ARG A 249 27.95 6.55 -2.25
N ASP A 250 28.28 7.06 -1.05
CA ASP A 250 29.30 6.47 -0.18
C ASP A 250 28.78 5.16 0.48
N LEU A 251 27.45 4.90 0.50
CA LEU A 251 26.89 3.64 1.00
C LEU A 251 26.99 2.54 -0.07
N PRO A 252 27.55 1.35 0.28
CA PRO A 252 27.63 0.24 -0.66
C PRO A 252 26.25 -0.14 -1.21
N VAL A 253 26.17 -0.28 -2.54
CA VAL A 253 24.93 -0.68 -3.23
C VAL A 253 24.39 -2.01 -2.71
N ARG A 254 25.26 -3.01 -2.52
CA ARG A 254 24.86 -4.31 -1.95
C ARG A 254 24.24 -4.17 -0.56
N SER A 255 24.75 -3.25 0.27
CA SER A 255 24.21 -2.99 1.61
C SER A 255 22.81 -2.37 1.55
N ARG A 256 22.64 -1.34 0.71
CA ARG A 256 21.34 -0.68 0.48
C ARG A 256 20.32 -1.64 -0.08
N TYR A 257 20.70 -2.45 -1.07
CA TYR A 257 19.79 -3.42 -1.66
C TYR A 257 19.40 -4.52 -0.67
N LYS A 258 20.35 -5.08 0.09
CA LYS A 258 20.05 -6.08 1.13
C LYS A 258 19.12 -5.50 2.21
N PHE A 259 19.26 -4.22 2.57
CA PHE A 259 18.31 -3.53 3.46
C PHE A 259 16.90 -3.49 2.87
N LEU A 260 16.75 -3.11 1.60
CA LEU A 260 15.45 -3.12 0.92
C LEU A 260 14.85 -4.54 0.85
N LEU A 261 15.66 -5.54 0.52
CA LEU A 261 15.22 -6.92 0.37
C LEU A 261 14.83 -7.57 1.70
N ASP A 262 15.53 -7.25 2.79
CA ASP A 262 15.26 -7.81 4.12
C ASP A 262 13.79 -7.61 4.54
N ASP A 263 13.16 -6.50 4.14
CA ASP A 263 11.75 -6.15 4.40
C ASP A 263 11.02 -5.63 3.13
N ALA A 264 11.23 -6.26 1.96
CA ALA A 264 10.73 -5.72 0.68
C ALA A 264 9.23 -5.38 0.66
N GLN A 265 8.39 -6.18 1.33
CA GLN A 265 6.96 -5.88 1.46
C GLN A 265 6.73 -4.54 2.16
N ALA A 266 7.48 -4.19 3.21
CA ALA A 266 7.29 -2.96 3.95
C ALA A 266 7.60 -1.71 3.11
N PHE A 267 8.65 -1.77 2.27
CA PHE A 267 8.99 -0.69 1.35
C PHE A 267 7.96 -0.59 0.21
N ILE A 268 7.52 -1.72 -0.35
CA ILE A 268 6.45 -1.73 -1.36
C ILE A 268 5.13 -1.21 -0.78
N MET A 269 4.84 -1.55 0.48
CA MET A 269 3.64 -1.10 1.18
C MET A 269 3.66 0.41 1.45
N GLN A 270 4.85 1.03 1.59
CA GLN A 270 4.94 2.49 1.66
C GLN A 270 4.50 3.17 0.35
N PHE A 271 4.69 2.54 -0.81
CA PHE A 271 4.11 3.04 -2.08
C PHE A 271 2.58 2.92 -2.03
N ILE A 272 2.11 1.69 -1.77
CA ILE A 272 0.70 1.31 -1.88
C ILE A 272 -0.20 2.01 -0.86
N LYS A 273 0.24 2.11 0.40
CA LYS A 273 -0.49 2.79 1.49
C LYS A 273 -0.11 4.27 1.60
N GLY A 274 0.94 4.67 0.87
CA GLY A 274 1.40 6.04 0.78
C GLY A 274 0.41 6.93 0.03
N PRO A 275 0.67 8.24 0.01
CA PRO A 275 -0.20 9.18 -0.67
C PRO A 275 -0.14 9.10 -2.20
N SER A 276 0.90 8.47 -2.76
CA SER A 276 1.11 8.33 -4.21
C SER A 276 0.17 7.33 -4.87
N CYS A 277 -0.32 6.32 -4.15
CA CYS A 277 -1.22 5.29 -4.66
C CYS A 277 -2.67 5.48 -4.20
N ARG A 278 -3.21 6.70 -4.33
CA ARG A 278 -4.62 7.01 -4.03
C ARG A 278 -5.37 7.46 -5.27
N GLY A 279 -6.46 6.77 -5.59
CA GLY A 279 -7.33 7.08 -6.72
C GLY A 279 -6.95 6.32 -8.00
N PRO A 280 -7.88 6.24 -8.97
CA PRO A 280 -7.71 5.41 -10.16
C PRO A 280 -6.55 5.87 -11.05
N VAL A 281 -6.36 7.19 -11.22
CA VAL A 281 -5.27 7.74 -12.07
C VAL A 281 -3.89 7.27 -11.61
N ALA A 282 -3.69 7.16 -10.29
CA ALA A 282 -2.43 6.71 -9.71
C ALA A 282 -2.20 5.20 -9.86
N LEU A 283 -3.27 4.40 -9.96
CA LEU A 283 -3.23 2.95 -9.97
C LEU A 283 -3.49 2.34 -11.36
N ASP A 284 -3.91 3.15 -12.32
CA ASP A 284 -3.99 2.82 -13.75
C ASP A 284 -2.61 2.69 -14.44
N VAL A 285 -1.56 2.43 -13.66
CA VAL A 285 -0.24 1.95 -14.10
C VAL A 285 -0.08 0.45 -14.03
N ILE A 286 -0.86 -0.27 -13.22
CA ILE A 286 -0.59 -1.66 -12.85
C ILE A 286 -1.79 -2.56 -13.16
N ASP A 287 -1.52 -3.84 -13.44
CA ASP A 287 -2.57 -4.86 -13.57
C ASP A 287 -3.17 -5.17 -12.19
N ASP A 288 -4.40 -5.69 -12.17
CA ASP A 288 -5.11 -6.06 -10.95
C ASP A 288 -4.41 -7.13 -10.13
N ARG A 289 -3.59 -7.97 -10.76
CA ARG A 289 -2.69 -8.90 -10.09
C ARG A 289 -1.40 -9.08 -10.87
N PHE A 290 -0.28 -8.87 -10.22
CA PHE A 290 1.05 -9.21 -10.74
C PHE A 290 2.00 -9.64 -9.63
N TRP A 291 3.02 -10.39 -10.02
CA TRP A 291 4.06 -10.85 -9.09
C TRP A 291 5.33 -10.03 -9.20
N LEU A 292 5.93 -9.77 -8.04
CA LEU A 292 7.23 -9.13 -7.91
C LEU A 292 8.28 -10.16 -7.55
N PHE A 293 9.37 -10.12 -8.30
CA PHE A 293 10.61 -10.83 -8.02
C PHE A 293 11.75 -9.83 -7.89
N PHE A 294 12.85 -10.27 -7.29
CA PHE A 294 14.02 -9.42 -7.04
C PHE A 294 15.27 -10.06 -7.62
N LEU A 295 16.15 -9.24 -8.19
CA LEU A 295 17.47 -9.67 -8.60
C LEU A 295 18.28 -10.11 -7.36
N ASP A 296 19.09 -11.13 -7.48
CA ASP A 296 19.95 -11.61 -6.39
C ASP A 296 20.95 -10.52 -5.99
N PRO A 297 21.01 -10.10 -4.70
CA PRO A 297 21.90 -9.03 -4.26
C PRO A 297 23.38 -9.39 -4.30
N ASP A 298 23.72 -10.66 -4.57
CA ASP A 298 25.08 -11.12 -4.77
C ASP A 298 25.43 -11.37 -6.26
N SER A 299 24.53 -11.00 -7.18
CA SER A 299 24.78 -11.03 -8.63
C SER A 299 25.91 -10.09 -9.05
N ALA A 300 26.70 -10.52 -10.03
CA ALA A 300 27.75 -9.72 -10.67
C ALA A 300 27.21 -8.43 -11.32
N ALA A 301 25.92 -8.38 -11.67
CA ALA A 301 25.27 -7.18 -12.20
C ALA A 301 25.33 -5.97 -11.24
N LEU A 302 25.61 -6.19 -9.96
CA LEU A 302 25.78 -5.13 -8.95
C LEU A 302 27.24 -4.67 -8.77
N ASP A 303 28.21 -5.29 -9.44
CA ASP A 303 29.63 -4.97 -9.27
C ASP A 303 30.00 -3.65 -9.93
N HIS A 304 30.54 -2.69 -9.17
CA HIS A 304 30.82 -1.31 -9.61
C HIS A 304 29.56 -0.49 -9.98
N LEU A 305 28.38 -0.95 -9.54
CA LEU A 305 27.12 -0.29 -9.87
C LEU A 305 27.00 1.10 -9.22
N ASP A 306 27.66 1.35 -8.09
CA ASP A 306 27.69 2.65 -7.42
C ASP A 306 28.36 3.74 -8.28
N GLU A 307 29.50 3.45 -8.88
CA GLU A 307 30.21 4.37 -9.78
C GLU A 307 29.39 4.64 -11.06
N PHE A 308 28.78 3.58 -11.61
CA PHE A 308 27.88 3.69 -12.75
C PHE A 308 26.68 4.60 -12.43
N LEU A 309 25.94 4.33 -11.35
CA LEU A 309 24.75 5.10 -10.98
C LEU A 309 25.09 6.56 -10.63
N ALA A 310 26.24 6.82 -10.00
CA ALA A 310 26.69 8.17 -9.73
C ALA A 310 27.03 8.93 -11.03
N ARG A 311 27.67 8.27 -12.00
CA ARG A 311 28.00 8.85 -13.32
C ARG A 311 26.74 9.14 -14.14
N GLU A 312 25.80 8.20 -14.17
CA GLU A 312 24.54 8.32 -14.91
C GLU A 312 23.44 9.06 -14.12
N SER A 313 23.76 9.62 -12.95
CA SER A 313 22.80 10.27 -12.03
C SER A 313 21.94 11.35 -12.70
N LYS A 314 22.47 12.03 -13.72
CA LYS A 314 21.73 13.02 -14.53
C LYS A 314 20.56 12.41 -15.31
N HIS A 315 20.64 11.14 -15.69
CA HIS A 315 19.57 10.39 -16.36
C HIS A 315 18.59 9.77 -15.35
N LEU A 316 19.00 9.66 -14.10
CA LEU A 316 18.21 9.13 -12.97
C LEU A 316 17.43 10.21 -12.21
N TYR A 317 17.46 11.45 -12.70
CA TYR A 317 16.71 12.55 -12.12
C TYR A 317 15.20 12.23 -12.13
N LEU A 318 14.58 12.40 -10.97
CA LEU A 318 13.18 12.11 -10.75
C LEU A 318 12.34 13.40 -10.87
N PRO A 319 11.06 13.31 -11.26
CA PRO A 319 10.12 14.45 -11.40
C PRO A 319 9.72 15.11 -10.06
N ILE A 320 10.66 15.29 -9.13
CA ILE A 320 10.39 15.72 -7.76
C ILE A 320 10.78 17.18 -7.51
N GLU A 321 11.68 17.73 -8.32
CA GLU A 321 12.34 19.03 -8.04
C GLU A 321 11.86 20.19 -8.93
N GLU A 322 11.19 19.97 -10.07
CA GLU A 322 10.74 21.09 -10.92
C GLU A 322 9.50 21.81 -10.36
N SER A 323 9.72 22.99 -9.76
CA SER A 323 8.69 24.00 -9.58
C SER A 323 8.46 24.75 -10.90
N THR A 324 7.18 24.97 -11.23
CA THR A 324 6.60 25.88 -12.25
C THR A 324 6.57 25.43 -13.73
N ASP A 325 5.32 25.33 -14.22
CA ASP A 325 4.85 25.45 -15.62
C ASP A 325 5.42 24.53 -16.71
N ARG A 326 5.22 23.21 -16.61
CA ARG A 326 5.43 22.31 -17.76
C ARG A 326 4.22 21.41 -18.04
N LEU A 327 3.80 21.42 -19.30
CA LEU A 327 2.72 20.61 -19.86
C LEU A 327 3.19 19.16 -19.99
N GLY A 328 2.39 18.19 -19.50
CA GLY A 328 2.78 16.78 -19.34
C GLY A 328 3.36 16.05 -20.57
N LEU A 329 3.06 16.50 -21.80
CA LEU A 329 3.67 15.94 -23.02
C LEU A 329 5.16 16.29 -23.16
N LEU A 330 5.58 17.50 -22.80
CA LEU A 330 6.98 17.92 -22.84
C LEU A 330 7.80 17.23 -21.74
N SER A 331 7.18 17.03 -20.56
CA SER A 331 7.76 16.23 -19.47
C SER A 331 7.94 14.77 -19.89
N TRP A 332 6.93 14.14 -20.50
CA TRP A 332 7.03 12.75 -20.98
C TRP A 332 8.16 12.57 -21.99
N LEU A 333 8.29 13.46 -22.98
CA LEU A 333 9.38 13.43 -23.97
C LEU A 333 10.76 13.57 -23.32
N LYS A 334 10.89 14.46 -22.32
CA LYS A 334 12.13 14.64 -21.56
C LYS A 334 12.49 13.36 -20.82
N TYR A 335 11.57 12.81 -20.02
CA TYR A 335 11.82 11.61 -19.22
C TYR A 335 12.02 10.37 -20.09
N SER A 336 11.29 10.24 -21.19
CA SER A 336 11.52 9.22 -22.23
C SER A 336 12.96 9.26 -22.73
N ARG A 337 13.47 10.44 -23.12
CA ARG A 337 14.87 10.58 -23.56
C ARG A 337 15.85 10.18 -22.47
N MET A 338 15.62 10.64 -21.23
CA MET A 338 16.50 10.32 -20.10
C MET A 338 16.52 8.83 -19.79
N GLN A 339 15.36 8.19 -19.77
CA GLN A 339 15.22 6.73 -19.61
C GLN A 339 15.96 6.00 -20.73
N ASN A 340 15.76 6.40 -21.99
CA ASN A 340 16.42 5.77 -23.12
C ASN A 340 17.95 5.88 -23.04
N GLU A 341 18.49 7.03 -22.66
CA GLU A 341 19.95 7.18 -22.46
C GLU A 341 20.45 6.34 -21.27
N PHE A 342 19.70 6.28 -20.17
CA PHE A 342 20.03 5.40 -19.04
C PHE A 342 20.04 3.92 -19.44
N LEU A 343 19.02 3.46 -20.17
CA LEU A 343 18.91 2.07 -20.61
C LEU A 343 20.04 1.69 -21.58
N LYS A 344 20.44 2.59 -22.49
CA LYS A 344 21.62 2.39 -23.34
C LYS A 344 22.90 2.30 -22.52
N ALA A 345 23.09 3.19 -21.56
CA ALA A 345 24.26 3.18 -20.67
C ALA A 345 24.30 1.90 -19.83
N LYS A 346 23.14 1.44 -19.34
CA LYS A 346 22.98 0.19 -18.59
C LYS A 346 23.34 -1.01 -19.45
N GLN A 347 22.87 -1.06 -20.69
CA GLN A 347 23.26 -2.12 -21.64
C GLN A 347 24.78 -2.14 -21.86
N ALA A 348 25.40 -1.00 -22.13
CA ALA A 348 26.85 -0.91 -22.33
C ALA A 348 27.65 -1.31 -21.08
N TYR A 349 27.14 -0.99 -19.90
CA TYR A 349 27.72 -1.41 -18.62
C TYR A 349 27.64 -2.93 -18.42
N MET A 350 26.48 -3.54 -18.73
CA MET A 350 26.32 -4.99 -18.69
C MET A 350 27.27 -5.70 -19.68
N ASP A 351 27.49 -5.11 -20.85
CA ASP A 351 28.45 -5.61 -21.84
C ASP A 351 29.91 -5.56 -21.34
N GLN A 352 30.28 -4.50 -20.61
CA GLN A 352 31.63 -4.33 -20.06
C GLN A 352 31.94 -5.29 -18.91
N LEU A 353 30.95 -5.61 -18.08
CA LEU A 353 31.12 -6.52 -16.95
C LEU A 353 31.30 -7.99 -17.36
N GLN A 354 31.24 -8.31 -18.65
CA GLN A 354 31.14 -9.70 -19.13
C GLN A 354 30.00 -10.47 -18.45
N VAL A 355 28.99 -9.79 -17.90
CA VAL A 355 27.76 -10.44 -17.40
C VAL A 355 27.08 -11.20 -18.54
N ASN A 356 27.38 -10.83 -19.80
CA ASN A 356 26.98 -11.56 -21.00
C ASN A 356 27.56 -12.99 -21.12
N ASP A 357 28.61 -13.36 -20.36
CA ASP A 357 29.08 -14.75 -20.23
C ASP A 357 28.28 -15.51 -19.13
N GLU A 358 27.54 -14.80 -18.27
CA GLU A 358 26.52 -15.36 -17.37
C GLU A 358 25.13 -15.25 -18.02
N VAL A 359 24.77 -16.25 -18.81
CA VAL A 359 23.45 -16.35 -19.44
C VAL A 359 22.32 -16.15 -18.40
N PRO A 360 21.19 -15.45 -18.69
CA PRO A 360 20.07 -15.30 -17.77
C PRO A 360 19.59 -16.63 -17.19
N GLU A 361 20.02 -16.92 -15.97
CA GLU A 361 19.74 -18.16 -15.27
C GLU A 361 18.76 -17.92 -14.12
N LEU A 362 18.06 -18.97 -13.69
CA LEU A 362 17.24 -18.91 -12.48
C LEU A 362 18.01 -18.41 -11.25
N ARG A 363 19.34 -18.58 -11.21
CA ARG A 363 20.18 -18.13 -10.09
C ARG A 363 20.19 -16.61 -9.91
N PHE A 364 19.83 -15.85 -10.93
CA PHE A 364 19.72 -14.39 -10.84
C PHE A 364 18.54 -13.91 -10.01
N ILE A 365 17.57 -14.78 -9.71
CA ILE A 365 16.44 -14.41 -8.88
C ILE A 365 16.79 -14.64 -7.43
N TRP A 366 16.66 -13.61 -6.60
CA TRP A 366 16.89 -13.71 -5.17
C TRP A 366 15.96 -14.77 -4.56
N ASN A 367 16.53 -15.75 -3.85
CA ASN A 367 15.77 -16.85 -3.27
C ASN A 367 15.34 -16.63 -1.81
N GLY A 368 15.47 -15.41 -1.30
CA GLY A 368 15.18 -15.10 0.10
C GLY A 368 16.14 -15.72 1.11
N ARG A 369 17.32 -16.21 0.67
CA ARG A 369 18.21 -17.07 1.48
C ARG A 369 17.52 -18.36 1.94
N GLY A 370 16.43 -18.76 1.28
CA GLY A 370 15.64 -19.94 1.61
C GLY A 370 14.74 -19.79 2.85
N TRP A 371 14.58 -18.60 3.42
CA TRP A 371 13.71 -18.37 4.59
C TRP A 371 13.01 -17.00 4.61
N ASN A 372 13.54 -15.98 3.94
CA ASN A 372 12.94 -14.64 3.95
C ASN A 372 11.74 -14.58 3.01
N THR A 373 10.54 -14.43 3.58
CA THR A 373 9.27 -14.41 2.85
C THR A 373 9.08 -13.21 1.92
N ASN A 374 9.97 -12.21 1.98
CA ASN A 374 10.00 -11.08 1.06
C ASN A 374 10.58 -11.43 -0.32
N ALA A 375 11.03 -12.66 -0.57
CA ALA A 375 11.64 -13.09 -1.84
C ALA A 375 10.71 -13.00 -3.05
N ALA A 376 9.39 -13.06 -2.81
CA ALA A 376 8.38 -12.77 -3.81
C ALA A 376 7.18 -12.13 -3.15
N LEU A 377 6.57 -11.18 -3.86
CA LEU A 377 5.36 -10.49 -3.42
C LEU A 377 4.29 -10.57 -4.49
N THR A 378 3.04 -10.48 -4.07
CA THR A 378 1.89 -10.27 -4.95
C THR A 378 1.30 -8.90 -4.66
N VAL A 379 1.13 -8.11 -5.71
CA VAL A 379 0.41 -6.83 -5.65
C VAL A 379 -0.97 -7.03 -6.25
N PHE A 380 -1.98 -6.53 -5.55
CA PHE A 380 -3.36 -6.48 -6.01
C PHE A 380 -3.81 -5.02 -6.16
N ARG A 381 -4.47 -4.70 -7.27
CA ARG A 381 -5.18 -3.43 -7.44
C ARG A 381 -6.68 -3.66 -7.28
N HIS A 382 -7.34 -2.75 -6.60
CA HIS A 382 -8.75 -2.77 -6.25
C HIS A 382 -9.42 -1.49 -6.78
N SER A 383 -9.37 -1.30 -8.11
CA SER A 383 -9.70 -0.06 -8.82
C SER A 383 -8.89 1.19 -8.37
N ASP A 384 -9.21 1.76 -7.21
CA ASP A 384 -8.69 3.03 -6.71
C ASP A 384 -7.91 2.92 -5.39
N SER A 385 -7.70 1.68 -4.94
CA SER A 385 -6.79 1.29 -3.86
C SER A 385 -5.98 0.05 -4.26
N ALA A 386 -4.98 -0.33 -3.47
CA ALA A 386 -4.16 -1.50 -3.75
C ALA A 386 -3.71 -2.21 -2.46
N SER A 387 -3.13 -3.40 -2.59
CA SER A 387 -2.57 -4.20 -1.49
C SER A 387 -1.34 -4.95 -1.94
N VAL A 388 -0.42 -5.23 -1.01
CA VAL A 388 0.73 -6.10 -1.25
C VAL A 388 0.85 -7.14 -0.14
N VAL A 389 1.04 -8.39 -0.54
CA VAL A 389 1.24 -9.53 0.35
C VAL A 389 2.50 -10.29 -0.04
N GLN A 390 3.12 -10.96 0.92
CA GLN A 390 4.21 -11.89 0.66
C GLN A 390 3.69 -13.17 0.00
N GLY A 391 4.50 -13.74 -0.89
CA GLY A 391 4.20 -14.97 -1.62
C GLY A 391 3.65 -14.72 -3.03
N LEU A 392 3.40 -15.84 -3.72
CA LEU A 392 2.85 -15.89 -5.08
C LEU A 392 1.36 -16.26 -4.99
N VAL A 393 0.56 -15.29 -4.54
CA VAL A 393 -0.86 -15.46 -4.21
C VAL A 393 -1.71 -15.34 -5.47
N GLY A 394 -2.75 -16.18 -5.57
CA GLY A 394 -3.63 -16.24 -6.74
C GLY A 394 -3.10 -17.13 -7.87
N THR A 395 -3.82 -17.16 -9.00
CA THR A 395 -3.36 -17.89 -10.19
C THR A 395 -2.27 -17.12 -10.92
N ASP A 396 -1.64 -17.76 -11.91
CA ASP A 396 -0.58 -17.15 -12.71
C ASP A 396 -1.05 -15.77 -13.25
N PRO A 397 -0.30 -14.69 -13.01
CA PRO A 397 -0.70 -13.35 -13.43
C PRO A 397 -0.41 -13.13 -14.92
N LYS A 398 -1.08 -12.13 -15.50
CA LYS A 398 -0.79 -11.67 -16.85
C LYS A 398 0.63 -11.13 -16.94
N THR A 399 1.05 -10.31 -15.98
CA THR A 399 2.38 -9.68 -15.96
C THR A 399 3.16 -10.07 -14.70
N ALA A 400 4.48 -9.96 -14.79
CA ALA A 400 5.39 -10.12 -13.66
C ALA A 400 6.56 -9.14 -13.81
N VAL A 401 7.11 -8.71 -12.69
CA VAL A 401 8.13 -7.65 -12.63
C VAL A 401 9.34 -8.15 -11.86
N LEU A 402 10.53 -7.94 -12.42
CA LEU A 402 11.81 -8.22 -11.77
C LEU A 402 12.50 -6.90 -11.41
N LEU A 403 12.64 -6.65 -10.11
CA LEU A 403 13.24 -5.44 -9.57
C LEU A 403 14.74 -5.64 -9.32
N SER A 404 15.56 -4.80 -9.93
CA SER A 404 16.96 -4.59 -9.54
C SER A 404 17.06 -3.47 -8.50
N TYR A 405 18.24 -3.30 -7.88
CA TYR A 405 18.46 -2.27 -6.87
C TYR A 405 18.12 -0.85 -7.36
N ASP A 406 18.68 -0.46 -8.50
CA ASP A 406 18.49 0.86 -9.10
C ASP A 406 17.01 1.15 -9.38
N LEU A 407 16.29 0.15 -9.89
CA LEU A 407 14.86 0.27 -10.16
C LEU A 407 14.05 0.39 -8.85
N PHE A 408 14.34 -0.45 -7.85
CA PHE A 408 13.62 -0.43 -6.58
C PHE A 408 13.82 0.90 -5.83
N GLU A 409 15.05 1.40 -5.76
CA GLU A 409 15.37 2.68 -5.11
C GLU A 409 14.74 3.87 -5.84
N ARG A 410 14.70 3.87 -7.18
CA ARG A 410 14.03 4.91 -7.98
C ARG A 410 12.53 4.95 -7.74
N ILE A 411 11.87 3.78 -7.73
CA ILE A 411 10.45 3.67 -7.40
C ILE A 411 10.22 4.22 -5.98
N TYR A 412 11.10 3.89 -5.03
CA TYR A 412 10.97 4.36 -3.66
C TYR A 412 11.06 5.89 -3.53
N TYR A 413 12.07 6.51 -4.14
CA TYR A 413 12.21 7.96 -4.07
C TYR A 413 11.13 8.69 -4.83
N LEU A 414 10.65 8.15 -5.95
CA LEU A 414 9.55 8.72 -6.72
C LEU A 414 8.25 8.74 -5.92
N LEU A 415 7.88 7.60 -5.33
CA LEU A 415 6.53 7.38 -4.78
C LEU A 415 6.43 7.64 -3.28
N VAL A 416 7.54 7.70 -2.54
CA VAL A 416 7.54 7.85 -1.08
C VAL A 416 8.37 9.02 -0.62
N ALA A 417 9.70 8.96 -0.77
CA ALA A 417 10.56 10.02 -0.20
C ALA A 417 10.34 11.37 -0.89
N GLY A 418 10.10 11.36 -2.19
CA GLY A 418 9.90 12.56 -2.99
C GLY A 418 8.46 13.00 -3.18
N PHE A 419 7.50 12.08 -2.98
CA PHE A 419 6.13 12.33 -3.37
C PHE A 419 5.49 13.42 -2.53
N ASP A 420 5.01 14.46 -3.21
CA ASP A 420 4.50 15.65 -2.59
C ASP A 420 2.99 15.80 -2.80
N VAL A 421 2.23 15.50 -1.74
CA VAL A 421 0.76 15.54 -1.74
C VAL A 421 0.22 16.96 -1.89
N TYR A 422 0.96 17.95 -1.40
CA TYR A 422 0.58 19.36 -1.49
C TYR A 422 1.14 20.02 -2.75
N GLY A 423 1.85 19.25 -3.59
CA GLY A 423 2.46 19.71 -4.83
C GLY A 423 1.39 20.09 -5.85
N PHE A 424 1.77 20.90 -6.85
CA PHE A 424 0.87 21.21 -7.96
C PHE A 424 0.53 19.91 -8.74
N MET A 425 -0.65 19.88 -9.38
CA MET A 425 -1.15 18.69 -10.10
C MET A 425 -0.17 18.13 -11.15
N GLY A 426 0.64 18.99 -11.78
CA GLY A 426 1.68 18.60 -12.73
C GLY A 426 2.74 17.65 -12.15
N HIS A 427 3.10 17.78 -10.87
CA HIS A 427 4.04 16.87 -10.20
C HIS A 427 3.47 15.45 -10.07
N GLN A 428 2.17 15.34 -9.74
CA GLN A 428 1.50 14.05 -9.63
C GLN A 428 1.39 13.37 -11.00
N LEU A 429 1.10 14.15 -12.05
CA LEU A 429 1.07 13.66 -13.43
C LEU A 429 2.46 13.21 -13.91
N ASP A 430 3.50 13.99 -13.67
CA ASP A 430 4.87 13.64 -14.09
C ASP A 430 5.39 12.41 -13.35
N SER A 431 5.09 12.29 -12.04
CA SER A 431 5.41 11.09 -11.26
C SER A 431 4.71 9.85 -11.83
N ARG A 432 3.44 9.99 -12.19
CA ARG A 432 2.65 8.93 -12.82
C ARG A 432 3.22 8.55 -14.20
N LEU A 433 3.59 9.51 -15.04
CA LEU A 433 4.20 9.25 -16.35
C LEU A 433 5.57 8.57 -16.23
N TYR A 434 6.37 8.98 -15.25
CA TYR A 434 7.67 8.36 -14.98
C TYR A 434 7.52 6.91 -14.50
N MET A 435 6.49 6.62 -13.70
CA MET A 435 6.20 5.28 -13.22
C MET A 435 5.90 4.27 -14.34
N ASP A 436 5.35 4.69 -15.49
CA ASP A 436 5.19 3.80 -16.64
C ASP A 436 6.55 3.25 -17.09
N PHE A 437 7.57 4.11 -17.20
CA PHE A 437 8.91 3.68 -17.60
C PHE A 437 9.55 2.73 -16.58
N LEU A 438 9.36 2.98 -15.29
CA LEU A 438 9.89 2.11 -14.23
C LEU A 438 9.21 0.73 -14.24
N ARG A 439 7.88 0.70 -14.41
CA ARG A 439 7.15 -0.57 -14.58
C ARG A 439 7.63 -1.33 -15.80
N MET A 440 7.70 -0.65 -16.96
CA MET A 440 8.15 -1.26 -18.22
C MET A 440 9.58 -1.80 -18.12
N GLU A 441 10.48 -1.12 -17.42
CA GLU A 441 11.84 -1.62 -17.13
C GLU A 441 11.81 -2.90 -16.28
N GLY A 442 10.93 -2.96 -15.27
CA GLY A 442 10.77 -4.15 -14.44
C GLY A 442 10.14 -5.35 -15.18
N GLU A 443 9.19 -5.06 -16.07
CA GLU A 443 8.58 -6.03 -16.99
C GLU A 443 9.60 -6.57 -18.00
N PHE A 444 10.41 -5.68 -18.59
CA PHE A 444 11.53 -6.04 -19.46
C PHE A 444 12.47 -7.01 -18.76
N ASN A 445 12.91 -6.69 -17.54
CA ASN A 445 13.80 -7.54 -16.76
C ASN A 445 13.24 -8.97 -16.58
N PHE A 446 11.93 -9.10 -16.41
CA PHE A 446 11.28 -10.41 -16.35
C PHE A 446 11.27 -11.10 -17.72
N LEU A 447 10.92 -10.39 -18.80
CA LEU A 447 10.90 -10.94 -20.16
C LEU A 447 12.26 -11.49 -20.60
N VAL A 448 13.37 -10.88 -20.15
CA VAL A 448 14.73 -11.37 -20.43
C VAL A 448 14.98 -12.81 -19.96
N LEU A 449 14.24 -13.28 -18.94
CA LEU A 449 14.31 -14.66 -18.47
C LEU A 449 13.70 -15.66 -19.46
N LEU A 450 12.76 -15.24 -20.31
CA LEU A 450 12.13 -16.10 -21.31
C LEU A 450 13.06 -16.37 -22.51
N PRO A 451 12.81 -17.44 -23.29
CA PRO A 451 13.50 -17.68 -24.55
C PRO A 451 13.39 -16.46 -25.47
N LYS A 452 14.47 -16.09 -26.15
CA LYS A 452 14.56 -14.88 -26.99
C LYS A 452 13.40 -14.78 -27.98
N GLU A 453 13.06 -15.88 -28.63
CA GLU A 453 11.96 -15.96 -29.62
C GLU A 453 10.56 -15.72 -29.03
N GLN A 454 10.35 -15.90 -27.72
CA GLN A 454 9.05 -15.73 -27.08
C GLN A 454 8.84 -14.33 -26.50
N ARG A 455 9.91 -13.58 -26.22
CA ARG A 455 9.84 -12.29 -25.50
C ARG A 455 8.92 -11.28 -26.18
N GLN A 456 9.04 -11.15 -27.50
CA GLN A 456 8.22 -10.21 -28.28
C GLN A 456 6.74 -10.63 -28.30
N LYS A 457 6.47 -11.93 -28.45
CA LYS A 457 5.10 -12.47 -28.43
C LYS A 457 4.43 -12.21 -27.08
N GLU A 458 5.17 -12.43 -25.98
CA GLU A 458 4.66 -12.19 -24.63
C GLU A 458 4.41 -10.70 -24.37
N ARG A 459 5.34 -9.83 -24.76
CA ARG A 459 5.16 -8.36 -24.75
C ARG A 459 3.90 -7.95 -25.51
N ASP A 460 3.71 -8.46 -26.72
CA ASP A 460 2.56 -8.13 -27.57
C ASP A 460 1.24 -8.58 -26.94
N PHE A 461 1.26 -9.68 -26.19
CA PHE A 461 0.12 -10.11 -25.38
C PHE A 461 -0.13 -9.21 -24.16
N TRP A 462 0.93 -8.74 -23.49
CA TRP A 462 0.79 -7.82 -22.35
C TRP A 462 0.22 -6.47 -22.78
N TYR A 463 0.60 -6.02 -23.98
CA TYR A 463 0.28 -4.72 -24.57
C TYR A 463 -0.61 -4.83 -25.81
N ARG A 464 -1.57 -5.78 -25.81
CA ARG A 464 -2.56 -5.91 -26.89
C ARG A 464 -3.28 -4.57 -27.10
N ASP A 465 -3.49 -4.21 -28.36
CA ASP A 465 -4.13 -2.96 -28.77
C ASP A 465 -3.41 -1.66 -28.37
N ALA A 466 -2.22 -1.73 -27.75
CA ALA A 466 -1.38 -0.56 -27.53
C ALA A 466 -0.64 -0.15 -28.81
N HIS A 467 -0.33 1.15 -28.92
CA HIS A 467 0.49 1.67 -30.02
C HIS A 467 1.92 1.11 -29.95
N ASP A 468 2.55 0.84 -31.09
CA ASP A 468 3.85 0.17 -31.15
C ASP A 468 4.96 0.96 -30.44
N SER A 469 4.86 2.29 -30.45
CA SER A 469 5.78 3.16 -29.70
C SER A 469 5.76 2.89 -28.19
N VAL A 470 4.66 2.38 -27.61
CA VAL A 470 4.65 1.97 -26.20
C VAL A 470 5.35 0.63 -26.03
N LYS A 471 5.05 -0.33 -26.90
CA LYS A 471 5.66 -1.68 -26.88
C LYS A 471 7.18 -1.59 -26.98
N ASP A 472 7.70 -0.63 -27.74
CA ASP A 472 9.13 -0.40 -27.90
C ASP A 472 9.87 -0.01 -26.60
N TYR A 473 9.19 0.59 -25.61
CA TYR A 473 9.77 0.86 -24.28
C TYR A 473 9.79 -0.35 -23.36
N VAL A 474 9.00 -1.38 -23.66
CA VAL A 474 8.93 -2.61 -22.87
C VAL A 474 9.96 -3.60 -23.36
N TYR A 475 10.03 -3.84 -24.67
CA TYR A 475 11.04 -4.70 -25.30
C TYR A 475 10.97 -4.43 -26.80
N GLY A 476 11.99 -3.84 -27.43
CA GLY A 476 11.92 -3.43 -28.83
C GLY A 476 13.03 -2.45 -29.23
N SER A 477 12.69 -1.43 -30.02
CA SER A 477 13.67 -0.50 -30.58
C SER A 477 14.42 0.35 -29.53
N HIS A 478 13.80 0.62 -28.38
CA HIS A 478 14.41 1.41 -27.29
C HIS A 478 15.23 0.57 -26.30
N ILE A 479 14.85 -0.69 -26.10
CA ILE A 479 15.55 -1.62 -25.21
C ILE A 479 15.40 -3.05 -25.73
N HIS A 480 16.51 -3.73 -25.99
CA HIS A 480 16.53 -5.13 -26.38
C HIS A 480 17.71 -5.82 -25.73
N PHE A 481 17.56 -7.12 -25.47
CA PHE A 481 18.64 -7.96 -24.96
C PHE A 481 18.81 -9.14 -25.90
N ASP A 482 19.91 -9.18 -26.63
CA ASP A 482 20.07 -10.11 -27.75
C ASP A 482 20.52 -11.51 -27.36
N TYR A 483 20.86 -11.74 -26.10
CA TYR A 483 21.32 -13.03 -25.61
C TYR A 483 20.13 -13.96 -25.30
N GLU A 484 20.37 -15.26 -25.51
CA GLU A 484 19.43 -16.32 -25.19
C GLU A 484 19.27 -16.47 -23.67
N SER A 485 18.14 -17.00 -23.20
CA SER A 485 17.99 -17.38 -21.79
C SER A 485 18.84 -18.61 -21.45
N GLY A 486 19.42 -18.62 -20.25
CA GLY A 486 20.19 -19.75 -19.70
C GLY A 486 19.30 -20.79 -19.03
N ILE A 487 18.00 -20.50 -18.92
CA ILE A 487 17.01 -21.39 -18.35
C ILE A 487 16.64 -22.46 -19.40
N GLN A 488 16.70 -23.72 -18.99
CA GLN A 488 16.28 -24.84 -19.85
C GLN A 488 14.76 -25.03 -19.78
N TYR A 489 14.09 -24.73 -20.89
CA TYR A 489 12.65 -24.94 -21.07
C TYR A 489 12.36 -26.28 -21.76
N ARG A 490 11.27 -26.93 -21.36
CA ARG A 490 10.86 -28.26 -21.83
C ARG A 490 9.42 -28.29 -22.36
N THR A 491 8.69 -27.20 -22.24
CA THR A 491 7.28 -27.10 -22.62
C THR A 491 7.08 -26.10 -23.77
N ASN A 492 5.90 -26.16 -24.40
CA ASN A 492 5.48 -25.18 -25.40
C ASN A 492 4.88 -23.90 -24.78
N ASP A 493 4.88 -23.79 -23.45
CA ASP A 493 4.47 -22.60 -22.71
C ASP A 493 5.60 -22.18 -21.75
N PRO A 494 6.67 -21.52 -22.27
CA PRO A 494 7.83 -21.17 -21.47
C PRO A 494 7.51 -20.22 -20.32
N LYS A 495 6.44 -19.41 -20.41
CA LYS A 495 6.05 -18.54 -19.31
C LYS A 495 5.47 -19.34 -18.14
N ALA A 496 4.50 -20.21 -18.39
CA ALA A 496 3.95 -21.07 -17.34
C ALA A 496 5.04 -21.96 -16.70
N GLU A 497 5.97 -22.46 -17.52
CA GLU A 497 7.13 -23.21 -17.03
C GLU A 497 8.08 -22.33 -16.19
N LEU A 498 8.39 -21.10 -16.62
CA LEU A 498 9.19 -20.15 -15.82
C LEU A 498 8.55 -19.89 -14.46
N LEU A 499 7.25 -19.57 -14.43
CA LEU A 499 6.52 -19.32 -13.18
C LEU A 499 6.55 -20.55 -12.26
N THR A 500 6.47 -21.76 -12.82
CA THR A 500 6.63 -23.03 -12.08
C THR A 500 8.05 -23.20 -11.53
N LEU A 501 9.08 -22.91 -12.33
CA LEU A 501 10.48 -22.96 -11.92
C LEU A 501 10.77 -21.94 -10.81
N LEU A 502 10.21 -20.74 -10.88
CA LEU A 502 10.32 -19.71 -9.86
C LEU A 502 9.65 -20.14 -8.54
N ARG A 503 8.42 -20.67 -8.59
CA ARG A 503 7.77 -21.29 -7.41
C ARG A 503 8.66 -22.35 -6.75
N ARG A 504 9.29 -23.21 -7.56
CA ARG A 504 10.19 -24.25 -7.06
C ARG A 504 11.45 -23.65 -6.42
N ARG A 505 12.08 -22.67 -7.08
CA ARG A 505 13.26 -21.97 -6.57
C ARG A 505 12.99 -21.31 -5.22
N LEU A 506 11.80 -20.73 -5.06
CA LEU A 506 11.41 -19.97 -3.88
C LEU A 506 10.77 -20.81 -2.77
N THR A 507 10.62 -22.13 -2.94
CA THR A 507 9.79 -22.96 -2.04
C THR A 507 10.10 -22.80 -0.55
N GLY A 508 11.37 -22.63 -0.14
CA GLY A 508 11.73 -22.39 1.27
C GLY A 508 11.38 -20.99 1.81
N ALA A 509 11.16 -20.04 0.91
CA ALA A 509 10.94 -18.62 1.19
C ALA A 509 9.54 -18.14 0.78
N LEU A 510 8.60 -18.99 0.36
CA LEU A 510 7.24 -18.55 0.03
C LEU A 510 6.35 -18.52 1.26
N ASN A 511 5.73 -17.36 1.53
CA ASN A 511 4.61 -17.29 2.46
C ASN A 511 3.37 -17.94 1.82
N ARG A 512 2.74 -18.88 2.52
CA ARG A 512 1.55 -19.64 2.09
C ARG A 512 0.31 -19.37 2.94
N ALA A 513 0.34 -18.34 3.79
CA ALA A 513 -0.75 -18.04 4.74
C ALA A 513 -2.09 -17.74 4.04
N TYR A 514 -2.04 -17.23 2.81
CA TYR A 514 -3.20 -16.87 1.99
C TYR A 514 -3.73 -18.03 1.12
N ASP A 515 -2.97 -19.13 0.99
CA ASP A 515 -3.30 -20.24 0.11
C ASP A 515 -4.52 -21.02 0.64
N LEU A 516 -5.46 -21.33 -0.24
CA LEU A 516 -6.60 -22.21 0.08
C LEU A 516 -6.15 -23.62 0.52
N GLY A 517 -4.95 -24.06 0.14
CA GLY A 517 -4.36 -25.31 0.62
C GLY A 517 -4.22 -25.39 2.14
N GLY A 518 -4.16 -24.25 2.83
CA GLY A 518 -4.17 -24.16 4.30
C GLY A 518 -5.55 -24.28 4.94
N GLU A 519 -6.63 -24.40 4.15
CA GLU A 519 -7.95 -24.76 4.66
C GLU A 519 -7.97 -26.24 5.05
N THR A 520 -8.33 -26.49 6.32
CA THR A 520 -8.28 -27.82 6.93
C THR A 520 -9.51 -28.67 6.63
N ASP A 521 -10.66 -28.06 6.36
CA ASP A 521 -11.86 -28.75 5.89
C ASP A 521 -11.75 -29.01 4.37
N PRO A 522 -11.56 -30.28 3.92
CA PRO A 522 -11.34 -30.57 2.51
C PRO A 522 -12.55 -30.24 1.63
N ALA A 523 -13.76 -30.36 2.16
CA ALA A 523 -14.97 -30.06 1.41
C ALA A 523 -15.13 -28.55 1.24
N LEU A 524 -14.87 -27.78 2.30
CA LEU A 524 -14.86 -26.32 2.23
C LEU A 524 -13.79 -25.82 1.26
N ARG A 525 -12.58 -26.39 1.35
CA ARG A 525 -11.49 -26.07 0.42
C ARG A 525 -11.89 -26.30 -1.03
N ALA A 526 -12.49 -27.45 -1.34
CA ALA A 526 -12.92 -27.76 -2.71
C ALA A 526 -13.96 -26.76 -3.23
N GLU A 527 -14.92 -26.33 -2.41
CA GLU A 527 -15.90 -25.32 -2.80
C GLU A 527 -15.27 -23.93 -3.00
N LEU A 528 -14.33 -23.53 -2.15
CA LEU A 528 -13.57 -22.29 -2.33
C LEU A 528 -12.69 -22.32 -3.58
N GLU A 529 -12.13 -23.47 -3.93
CA GLU A 529 -11.40 -23.68 -5.19
C GLU A 529 -12.32 -23.54 -6.41
N VAL A 530 -13.56 -24.07 -6.34
CA VAL A 530 -14.57 -23.84 -7.39
C VAL A 530 -14.89 -22.35 -7.52
N LEU A 531 -15.05 -21.64 -6.40
CA LEU A 531 -15.26 -20.18 -6.42
C LEU A 531 -14.07 -19.46 -7.07
N ALA A 532 -12.84 -19.82 -6.73
CA ALA A 532 -11.61 -19.24 -7.27
C ALA A 532 -11.38 -19.54 -8.77
N GLN A 533 -12.11 -20.51 -9.33
CA GLN A 533 -12.05 -20.87 -10.75
C GLN A 533 -13.08 -20.13 -11.60
N LEU A 534 -14.00 -19.36 -11.00
CA LEU A 534 -14.96 -18.56 -11.78
C LEU A 534 -14.22 -17.54 -12.65
N ARG A 535 -14.65 -17.41 -13.90
CA ARG A 535 -14.08 -16.47 -14.89
C ARG A 535 -15.19 -15.84 -15.73
N GLY A 536 -14.89 -14.68 -16.30
CA GLY A 536 -15.71 -14.02 -17.33
C GLY A 536 -16.80 -13.10 -16.80
N ARG A 537 -17.73 -12.72 -17.69
CA ARG A 537 -18.63 -11.55 -17.53
C ARG A 537 -19.46 -11.51 -16.27
N ALA A 538 -19.76 -12.66 -15.66
CA ALA A 538 -20.52 -12.69 -14.41
C ALA A 538 -19.81 -11.91 -13.30
N LEU A 539 -18.47 -11.92 -13.30
CA LEU A 539 -17.66 -11.26 -12.29
C LEU A 539 -17.68 -9.73 -12.41
N LYS A 540 -18.01 -9.15 -13.57
CA LYS A 540 -18.16 -7.69 -13.76
C LYS A 540 -19.08 -7.04 -12.71
N TRP A 541 -20.04 -7.80 -12.19
CA TRP A 541 -21.02 -7.30 -11.23
C TRP A 541 -20.55 -7.34 -9.78
N LEU A 542 -19.52 -8.15 -9.49
CA LEU A 542 -18.91 -8.21 -8.17
C LEU A 542 -18.16 -6.92 -7.84
N PRO A 543 -17.97 -6.63 -6.55
CA PRO A 543 -17.11 -5.55 -6.12
C PRO A 543 -15.63 -5.96 -6.19
N GLU A 544 -14.75 -4.96 -6.18
CA GLU A 544 -13.30 -5.13 -6.23
C GLU A 544 -12.76 -5.97 -5.05
N VAL A 545 -13.19 -5.66 -3.82
CA VAL A 545 -12.80 -6.40 -2.59
C VAL A 545 -14.03 -6.75 -1.77
N ALA A 546 -14.23 -8.04 -1.50
CA ALA A 546 -15.21 -8.49 -0.53
C ALA A 546 -14.61 -9.42 0.52
N PHE A 547 -15.09 -9.33 1.76
CA PHE A 547 -14.79 -10.32 2.79
C PHE A 547 -15.92 -11.34 2.89
N LEU A 548 -15.57 -12.61 2.77
CA LEU A 548 -16.45 -13.75 2.90
C LEU A 548 -16.18 -14.43 4.24
N ALA A 549 -17.20 -14.45 5.10
CA ALA A 549 -17.23 -15.25 6.31
C ALA A 549 -18.04 -16.53 6.08
N VAL A 550 -17.43 -17.68 6.33
CA VAL A 550 -18.12 -18.98 6.31
C VAL A 550 -18.37 -19.46 7.74
N THR A 551 -19.63 -19.47 8.15
CA THR A 551 -20.09 -19.91 9.48
C THR A 551 -20.45 -21.39 9.47
N ASP A 552 -20.39 -22.07 10.63
CA ASP A 552 -20.80 -23.48 10.73
C ASP A 552 -22.31 -23.63 10.51
N SER A 553 -23.11 -22.72 11.08
CA SER A 553 -24.56 -22.64 10.87
C SER A 553 -25.07 -21.20 10.90
N ALA A 554 -26.32 -20.99 10.47
CA ALA A 554 -26.92 -19.67 10.40
C ALA A 554 -27.03 -19.00 11.79
N GLY A 555 -26.49 -17.79 11.90
CA GLY A 555 -26.53 -16.99 13.13
C GLY A 555 -25.36 -17.23 14.09
N GLU A 556 -24.44 -18.12 13.76
CA GLU A 556 -23.22 -18.31 14.56
C GLU A 556 -22.21 -17.17 14.40
N ALA A 557 -21.36 -17.03 15.42
CA ALA A 557 -20.29 -16.04 15.43
C ALA A 557 -19.22 -16.36 14.38
N LEU A 558 -18.55 -15.31 13.89
CA LEU A 558 -17.44 -15.49 12.95
C LEU A 558 -16.29 -16.24 13.62
N ARG A 559 -15.72 -17.19 12.87
CA ARG A 559 -14.48 -17.86 13.25
C ARG A 559 -13.29 -17.25 12.52
N GLU A 560 -12.19 -17.05 13.22
CA GLU A 560 -10.97 -16.43 12.68
C GLU A 560 -10.28 -17.25 11.57
N ASP A 561 -10.53 -18.56 11.53
CA ASP A 561 -9.96 -19.49 10.55
C ASP A 561 -10.80 -19.64 9.29
N ARG A 562 -12.04 -19.12 9.28
CA ARG A 562 -13.01 -19.22 8.16
C ARG A 562 -13.40 -17.86 7.59
N LEU A 563 -12.40 -17.02 7.44
CA LEU A 563 -12.49 -15.71 6.81
C LEU A 563 -11.65 -15.73 5.54
N TYR A 564 -12.26 -15.27 4.46
CA TYR A 564 -11.67 -15.27 3.14
C TYR A 564 -11.85 -13.89 2.50
N THR A 565 -10.93 -13.54 1.60
CA THR A 565 -11.06 -12.36 0.75
C THR A 565 -11.34 -12.80 -0.68
N LEU A 566 -12.35 -12.18 -1.29
CA LEU A 566 -12.64 -12.25 -2.71
C LEU A 566 -12.09 -10.99 -3.37
N LEU A 567 -11.19 -11.15 -4.33
CA LEU A 567 -10.59 -10.07 -5.11
C LEU A 567 -10.99 -10.25 -6.57
N HIS A 568 -11.65 -9.25 -7.13
CA HIS A 568 -12.00 -9.24 -8.55
C HIS A 568 -10.75 -8.86 -9.36
N ASP A 569 -10.29 -9.78 -10.21
CA ASP A 569 -9.20 -9.53 -11.14
C ASP A 569 -9.81 -9.01 -12.45
N ASN A 570 -9.87 -7.69 -12.65
CA ASN A 570 -10.42 -7.13 -13.89
C ASN A 570 -9.51 -7.46 -15.09
N GLY A 571 -10.11 -7.97 -16.17
CA GLY A 571 -9.41 -8.18 -17.43
C GLY A 571 -9.19 -6.88 -18.21
N PHE A 572 -7.97 -6.64 -18.69
CA PHE A 572 -7.63 -5.52 -19.57
C PHE A 572 -6.75 -5.96 -20.75
N SER A 573 -6.95 -5.35 -21.92
CA SER A 573 -6.05 -5.55 -23.07
C SER A 573 -4.64 -5.08 -22.77
N ASN A 574 -4.50 -3.90 -22.15
CA ASN A 574 -3.25 -3.33 -21.64
C ASN A 574 -3.50 -2.22 -20.59
N ILE A 575 -2.43 -1.81 -19.91
CA ILE A 575 -2.38 -0.73 -18.89
C ILE A 575 -1.49 0.45 -19.32
N ALA A 576 -1.39 0.69 -20.64
CA ALA A 576 -0.44 1.63 -21.24
C ALA A 576 -0.86 3.12 -21.21
N SER A 577 -2.05 3.44 -20.73
CA SER A 577 -2.60 4.81 -20.85
C SER A 577 -3.30 5.25 -19.57
N LEU A 578 -3.10 6.53 -19.25
CA LEU A 578 -3.68 7.25 -18.12
C LEU A 578 -5.19 7.41 -18.17
N PHE A 579 -5.76 7.40 -19.38
CA PHE A 579 -7.15 7.79 -19.60
C PHE A 579 -7.91 6.71 -20.35
N ASN A 580 -9.23 6.76 -20.24
CA ASN A 580 -10.16 5.90 -20.97
C ASN A 580 -9.84 4.40 -20.78
N GLN A 581 -9.64 3.99 -19.53
CA GLN A 581 -9.40 2.59 -19.18
C GLN A 581 -10.57 1.70 -19.58
N GLU A 582 -11.80 2.22 -19.54
CA GLU A 582 -13.01 1.50 -19.93
C GLU A 582 -12.92 0.93 -21.36
N ALA A 583 -12.33 1.68 -22.30
CA ALA A 583 -12.13 1.21 -23.68
C ALA A 583 -11.18 0.00 -23.79
N ARG A 584 -10.39 -0.30 -22.75
CA ARG A 584 -9.46 -1.44 -22.67
C ARG A 584 -9.99 -2.58 -21.81
N ARG A 585 -11.17 -2.42 -21.21
CA ARG A 585 -11.77 -3.39 -20.32
C ARG A 585 -12.23 -4.63 -21.10
N LEU A 586 -11.85 -5.81 -20.63
CA LEU A 586 -12.21 -7.11 -21.21
C LEU A 586 -12.97 -7.96 -20.18
N PRO A 587 -14.30 -7.76 -19.98
CA PRO A 587 -15.08 -8.50 -18.99
C PRO A 587 -15.09 -10.01 -19.17
N ASP A 588 -14.85 -10.50 -20.38
CA ASP A 588 -14.72 -11.94 -20.68
C ASP A 588 -13.44 -12.56 -20.09
N GLU A 589 -12.43 -11.73 -19.78
CA GLU A 589 -11.15 -12.16 -19.19
C GLU A 589 -11.10 -11.96 -17.67
N ASP A 590 -12.22 -11.62 -17.03
CA ASP A 590 -12.27 -11.42 -15.58
C ASP A 590 -11.95 -12.68 -14.80
N GLY A 591 -11.23 -12.49 -13.70
CA GLY A 591 -10.93 -13.51 -12.72
C GLY A 591 -11.44 -13.19 -11.32
N LEU A 592 -11.47 -14.24 -10.50
CA LEU A 592 -11.75 -14.13 -9.07
C LEU A 592 -10.61 -14.80 -8.32
N THR A 593 -9.89 -14.03 -7.52
CA THR A 593 -8.92 -14.54 -6.56
C THR A 593 -9.60 -14.73 -5.22
N VAL A 594 -9.52 -15.94 -4.66
CA VAL A 594 -10.04 -16.27 -3.32
C VAL A 594 -8.87 -16.64 -2.43
N THR A 595 -8.75 -15.97 -1.28
CA THR A 595 -7.64 -16.16 -0.35
C THR A 595 -8.13 -16.36 1.08
N ARG A 596 -7.34 -17.03 1.91
CA ARG A 596 -7.57 -17.09 3.35
C ARG A 596 -7.13 -15.78 4.02
N GLY A 597 -7.87 -15.31 5.01
CA GLY A 597 -7.55 -14.09 5.74
C GLY A 597 -7.98 -12.83 5.00
N PHE A 598 -7.32 -11.72 5.33
CA PHE A 598 -7.71 -10.39 4.88
C PHE A 598 -6.70 -9.81 3.88
N ILE A 599 -7.16 -9.41 2.70
CA ILE A 599 -6.40 -8.61 1.75
C ILE A 599 -7.23 -7.38 1.39
N GLY A 600 -6.63 -6.19 1.52
CA GLY A 600 -7.34 -4.92 1.33
C GLY A 600 -7.74 -4.25 2.65
N ALA A 601 -7.69 -2.93 2.65
CA ALA A 601 -8.10 -2.10 3.80
C ALA A 601 -9.49 -1.47 3.64
N TYR A 602 -10.09 -1.61 2.45
CA TYR A 602 -11.33 -0.99 2.05
C TYR A 602 -12.31 -2.04 1.51
N PRO A 603 -12.95 -2.83 2.36
CA PRO A 603 -13.94 -3.79 1.89
C PRO A 603 -15.11 -3.06 1.21
N ASN A 604 -15.39 -3.43 -0.02
CA ASN A 604 -16.54 -2.93 -0.79
C ASN A 604 -17.82 -3.67 -0.41
N ALA A 605 -17.72 -4.96 -0.05
CA ALA A 605 -18.84 -5.76 0.43
C ALA A 605 -18.44 -6.76 1.52
N PHE A 606 -19.45 -7.19 2.27
CA PHE A 606 -19.35 -8.28 3.25
C PHE A 606 -20.34 -9.37 2.88
N TYR A 607 -19.89 -10.62 2.86
CA TYR A 607 -20.74 -11.79 2.71
C TYR A 607 -20.62 -12.66 3.97
N ARG A 608 -21.77 -13.10 4.49
CA ARG A 608 -21.87 -14.05 5.60
C ARG A 608 -22.69 -15.23 5.12
N VAL A 609 -22.03 -16.37 4.97
CA VAL A 609 -22.61 -17.59 4.38
C VAL A 609 -22.43 -18.73 5.37
N ASP A 610 -23.46 -19.53 5.61
CA ASP A 610 -23.31 -20.77 6.38
C ASP A 610 -22.70 -21.87 5.49
N ARG A 611 -22.05 -22.86 6.11
CA ARG A 611 -21.34 -23.92 5.39
C ARG A 611 -22.24 -24.64 4.37
N ALA A 612 -23.52 -24.85 4.68
CA ALA A 612 -24.46 -25.53 3.79
C ALA A 612 -24.98 -24.62 2.65
N GLY A 613 -24.88 -23.30 2.81
CA GLY A 613 -25.28 -22.28 1.84
C GLY A 613 -24.19 -21.89 0.82
N LEU A 614 -22.94 -22.32 1.02
CA LEU A 614 -21.82 -21.96 0.15
C LEU A 614 -21.99 -22.41 -1.31
N PRO A 615 -22.47 -23.62 -1.64
CA PRO A 615 -22.72 -24.01 -3.02
C PRO A 615 -23.72 -23.09 -3.73
N GLN A 616 -24.76 -22.62 -3.03
CA GLN A 616 -25.78 -21.72 -3.57
C GLN A 616 -25.24 -20.30 -3.73
N PHE A 617 -24.33 -19.85 -2.85
CA PHE A 617 -23.59 -18.60 -3.02
C PHE A 617 -22.74 -18.64 -4.29
N ILE A 618 -21.94 -19.70 -4.48
CA ILE A 618 -21.09 -19.87 -5.67
C ILE A 618 -21.93 -19.88 -6.95
N ALA A 619 -23.03 -20.64 -6.97
CA ALA A 619 -23.94 -20.67 -8.12
C ALA A 619 -24.56 -19.30 -8.42
N ALA A 620 -24.95 -18.55 -7.38
CA ALA A 620 -25.50 -17.21 -7.55
C ALA A 620 -24.47 -16.25 -8.17
N VAL A 621 -23.21 -16.27 -7.68
CA VAL A 621 -22.10 -15.49 -8.25
C VAL A 621 -21.85 -15.86 -9.71
N ALA A 622 -21.79 -17.15 -10.03
CA ALA A 622 -21.54 -17.63 -11.39
C ALA A 622 -22.66 -17.24 -12.39
N SER A 623 -23.87 -17.00 -11.89
CA SER A 623 -25.06 -16.67 -12.69
C SER A 623 -25.34 -15.17 -12.85
N LEU A 624 -24.49 -14.28 -12.31
CA LEU A 624 -24.73 -12.84 -12.37
C LEU A 624 -24.76 -12.34 -13.82
N THR A 625 -25.84 -11.65 -14.20
CA THR A 625 -25.96 -11.03 -15.52
C THR A 625 -26.37 -9.56 -15.47
N SER A 626 -26.73 -9.07 -14.29
CA SER A 626 -27.25 -7.73 -14.09
C SER A 626 -27.05 -7.22 -12.67
N GLU A 627 -27.19 -5.90 -12.49
CA GLU A 627 -27.26 -5.27 -11.18
C GLU A 627 -28.39 -5.83 -10.31
N ALA A 628 -29.51 -6.23 -10.92
CA ALA A 628 -30.63 -6.83 -10.22
C ALA A 628 -30.27 -8.22 -9.66
N ASP A 629 -29.46 -9.00 -10.36
CA ASP A 629 -28.98 -10.30 -9.86
C ASP A 629 -27.98 -10.11 -8.71
N TYR A 630 -27.09 -9.10 -8.83
CA TYR A 630 -26.18 -8.74 -7.75
C TYR A 630 -26.94 -8.31 -6.49
N ARG A 631 -28.00 -7.50 -6.63
CA ARG A 631 -28.87 -7.13 -5.51
C ARG A 631 -29.45 -8.34 -4.80
N LYS A 632 -29.95 -9.33 -5.53
CA LYS A 632 -30.49 -10.60 -4.97
C LYS A 632 -29.39 -11.39 -4.24
N LEU A 633 -28.17 -11.43 -4.78
CA LEU A 633 -27.02 -12.06 -4.11
C LEU A 633 -26.76 -11.39 -2.75
N VAL A 634 -26.68 -10.06 -2.73
CA VAL A 634 -26.39 -9.28 -1.51
C VAL A 634 -27.58 -9.30 -0.54
N GLU A 635 -28.83 -9.35 -1.01
CA GLU A 635 -30.01 -9.56 -0.15
C GLU A 635 -29.95 -10.88 0.60
N ARG A 636 -29.47 -11.95 -0.06
CA ARG A 636 -29.43 -13.29 0.52
C ARG A 636 -28.22 -13.53 1.41
N PHE A 637 -27.06 -13.02 1.02
CA PHE A 637 -25.77 -13.38 1.65
C PHE A 637 -24.99 -12.18 2.19
N GLY A 638 -25.39 -10.95 1.85
CA GLY A 638 -24.64 -9.74 2.17
C GLY A 638 -24.96 -9.15 3.54
N VAL A 639 -23.95 -8.56 4.19
CA VAL A 639 -24.14 -7.67 5.35
C VAL A 639 -24.12 -6.23 4.87
N ARG A 640 -25.31 -5.71 4.53
CA ARG A 640 -25.49 -4.35 3.99
C ARG A 640 -25.24 -3.27 5.05
N ARG A 641 -25.00 -2.05 4.59
CA ARG A 641 -24.98 -0.80 5.39
C ARG A 641 -26.20 -0.63 6.31
N THR A 642 -27.35 -1.14 5.87
CA THR A 642 -28.65 -1.07 6.57
C THR A 642 -28.90 -2.27 7.48
N SER A 643 -27.99 -3.24 7.52
CA SER A 643 -28.16 -4.42 8.36
C SER A 643 -28.18 -4.03 9.85
N PRO A 644 -29.14 -4.52 10.65
CA PRO A 644 -29.12 -4.31 12.10
C PRO A 644 -27.88 -4.95 12.76
N ASP A 645 -27.32 -6.00 12.15
CA ASP A 645 -26.15 -6.72 12.64
C ASP A 645 -24.82 -6.09 12.19
N PHE A 646 -24.83 -4.97 11.46
CA PHE A 646 -23.63 -4.42 10.81
C PHE A 646 -22.48 -4.22 11.81
N TRP A 647 -22.73 -3.58 12.96
CA TRP A 647 -21.70 -3.31 13.96
C TRP A 647 -21.20 -4.58 14.63
N GLN A 648 -22.08 -5.53 14.95
CA GLN A 648 -21.68 -6.82 15.49
C GLN A 648 -20.77 -7.59 14.51
N HIS A 649 -21.13 -7.60 13.21
CA HIS A 649 -20.32 -8.21 12.17
C HIS A 649 -18.96 -7.51 12.02
N SER A 650 -18.94 -6.18 11.95
CA SER A 650 -17.72 -5.36 11.93
C SER A 650 -16.80 -5.68 13.10
N ASP A 651 -17.33 -5.74 14.33
CA ASP A 651 -16.54 -5.98 15.53
C ASP A 651 -15.94 -7.40 15.53
N GLN A 652 -16.73 -8.39 15.11
CA GLN A 652 -16.25 -9.78 14.96
C GLN A 652 -15.15 -9.89 13.89
N LEU A 653 -15.29 -9.19 12.76
CA LEU A 653 -14.24 -9.13 11.73
C LEU A 653 -12.94 -8.53 12.27
N HIS A 654 -13.00 -7.41 12.98
CA HIS A 654 -11.81 -6.78 13.56
C HIS A 654 -11.21 -7.59 14.71
N GLN A 655 -12.02 -8.32 15.48
CA GLN A 655 -11.52 -9.26 16.48
C GLN A 655 -10.75 -10.40 15.81
N ALA A 656 -11.33 -11.02 14.78
CA ALA A 656 -10.67 -12.07 14.03
C ALA A 656 -9.41 -11.57 13.30
N TYR A 657 -9.43 -10.37 12.74
CA TYR A 657 -8.26 -9.77 12.10
C TYR A 657 -7.12 -9.58 13.11
N ARG A 658 -7.42 -9.06 14.29
CA ARG A 658 -6.43 -8.93 15.38
C ARG A 658 -5.92 -10.27 15.88
N ALA A 659 -6.74 -11.31 15.93
CA ALA A 659 -6.29 -12.62 16.40
C ALA A 659 -5.39 -13.32 15.37
N ARG A 660 -5.75 -13.24 14.09
CA ARG A 660 -5.02 -13.88 12.98
C ARG A 660 -3.73 -13.14 12.62
N GLU A 661 -3.78 -11.81 12.52
CA GLU A 661 -2.69 -10.95 12.04
C GLU A 661 -2.43 -9.83 13.07
N PRO A 662 -1.95 -10.18 14.28
CA PRO A 662 -1.89 -9.25 15.39
C PRO A 662 -0.85 -8.13 15.18
N ILE A 663 0.02 -8.21 14.17
CA ILE A 663 1.04 -7.19 13.85
C ILE A 663 0.48 -6.22 12.80
N GLU A 664 -0.23 -6.73 11.80
CA GLU A 664 -0.71 -6.02 10.62
C GLU A 664 -2.11 -5.44 10.81
N SER A 665 -2.87 -5.98 11.76
CA SER A 665 -4.25 -5.60 11.99
C SER A 665 -4.44 -4.11 12.32
N GLY A 666 -5.50 -3.56 11.76
CA GLY A 666 -5.97 -2.20 12.01
C GLY A 666 -7.44 -2.09 11.66
N LEU A 667 -8.05 -0.94 11.95
CA LEU A 667 -9.44 -0.71 11.57
C LEU A 667 -9.57 -0.57 10.04
N PHE A 668 -10.52 -1.30 9.46
CA PHE A 668 -10.90 -1.18 8.05
C PHE A 668 -11.59 0.17 7.79
N ASP A 669 -11.52 0.65 6.55
CA ASP A 669 -12.14 1.90 6.12
C ASP A 669 -13.37 1.62 5.26
N TYR A 670 -14.54 2.04 5.76
CA TYR A 670 -15.84 1.80 5.14
C TYR A 670 -16.31 2.90 4.17
N ASN A 671 -15.43 3.81 3.75
CA ASN A 671 -15.76 4.82 2.74
C ASN A 671 -16.03 4.20 1.35
N ARG A 672 -15.53 2.99 1.07
CA ARG A 672 -15.75 2.25 -0.19
C ARG A 672 -16.80 1.15 -0.10
N LEU A 673 -17.42 0.97 1.08
CA LEU A 673 -18.47 -0.02 1.25
C LEU A 673 -19.66 0.36 0.37
N GLU A 674 -20.12 -0.55 -0.49
CA GLU A 674 -21.14 -0.25 -1.49
C GLU A 674 -22.53 -0.02 -0.86
N ASN A 675 -23.38 0.66 -1.63
CA ASN A 675 -24.82 0.80 -1.35
C ASN A 675 -25.62 0.27 -2.55
N ARG A 676 -25.28 -0.94 -3.00
CA ARG A 676 -25.85 -1.58 -4.18
C ARG A 676 -26.82 -2.68 -3.80
#